data_AF-A0A132BBH5-F1
#
_entry.id   AF-A0A132BBH5-F1
#
_cell.length_a   1.000
_cell.length_b   1.000
_cell.length_c   1.000
_cell.angle_alpha   90.00
_cell.angle_beta   90.00
_cell.angle_gamma   90.00
#
_symmetry.space_group_name_H-M   'P 1'
#
loop_
_entity.id
_entity.type
_entity.pdbx_description
1 polymer ?
#
loop_
_entity_poly.entity_id
_entity_poly.type
_entity_poly.pdbx_seq_one_letter_code
_entity_poly.pdbx_strand_id
1 'polypeptide(L)'
;MAYSTSEGADYPIVVDNVSEADTDWSPGLDLDDLRELQAAQQDPTKIVAKLPREASRMGYYATICLIFNRMIGTGIFNSPSVVFTNTQSIGLSLILWAIGGIMALAGVIVYIELGLTIPRWPLGSDGTKISTPRSGDVLNYFNYMLKRPLFLATCMFGIIFIILENTAGTSVSFAQSILTAAHTKQTPGKIIAIALSANTFCCLLHAVSRKWGIILNTFLGTVKLLLLLFIIIIGFVWLNRDTANHNFDSKTAFIFDNSPKLPYRYAEAMLYIILPYGAFHQINYVRFTTLHQVISELREPRKTFPRASFIGVLTIVIIYTTLNILFAAIIPKSELFKLPGGIDVGQRFFDLTLGHVVKNENHLITFYAIIKVISTGGNLIVVTFTTARVKQEIAKEGILPYSLLFAENYDISWDRLRGRTSPSSERTPAATLALHWIITTILVVIPVLAIQPVPYSSTAAYSYLTTAFVYNINLVIFTVVAFGLLCLRFTPNVHWAQKSSLKYPLLSIIAALILLIVNIFPLIFLWVPDPSFPKATHTGGAVDWFAGQTFALCLLAFAFLYWVIFRAVISVRSRREGKVLHVRRKPIFKHDARGLTQVMEIVSLEWKREVGMRLDEVVDDEGGFVGSSTVSMPAWERASEVGKGAASVHEIGQQRTVRRKPVMSELLGSVE
;
A
#
# COMPACT_ATOMS: atom_id res chain seq x y z
N MET A 1 3.33 17.68 78.11
CA MET A 1 3.30 18.68 77.02
C MET A 1 2.96 17.97 75.72
N ALA A 2 2.68 18.69 74.63
CA ALA A 2 1.94 18.15 73.49
C ALA A 2 2.72 17.18 72.58
N TYR A 3 1.98 16.28 71.93
CA TYR A 3 2.37 15.66 70.66
C TYR A 3 2.11 16.65 69.51
N SER A 4 2.93 16.59 68.45
CA SER A 4 2.55 17.04 67.11
C SER A 4 3.20 16.14 66.05
N THR A 5 2.78 16.28 64.80
CA THR A 5 2.96 15.29 63.72
C THR A 5 3.76 15.84 62.53
N SER A 6 4.47 14.97 61.83
CA SER A 6 4.77 15.14 60.40
C SER A 6 4.92 13.78 59.72
N GLU A 7 4.29 13.63 58.56
CA GLU A 7 4.33 12.44 57.70
C GLU A 7 5.43 12.58 56.62
N GLY A 8 5.55 11.57 55.75
CA GLY A 8 6.11 11.74 54.40
C GLY A 8 7.64 11.69 54.28
N ALA A 9 8.16 10.53 53.90
CA ALA A 9 9.54 10.37 53.43
C ALA A 9 9.54 9.93 51.96
N ASP A 10 9.36 10.90 51.05
CA ASP A 10 9.59 10.68 49.62
C ASP A 10 11.09 10.43 49.38
N TYR A 11 11.41 9.33 48.68
CA TYR A 11 12.77 9.09 48.18
C TYR A 11 12.94 9.79 46.83
N PRO A 12 13.83 10.79 46.72
CA PRO A 12 14.09 11.45 45.44
C PRO A 12 14.87 10.49 44.51
N ILE A 13 14.19 9.96 43.49
CA ILE A 13 14.86 9.26 42.39
C ILE A 13 15.62 10.32 41.57
N VAL A 14 16.95 10.29 41.68
CA VAL A 14 17.83 11.26 41.04
C VAL A 14 17.77 11.10 39.52
N VAL A 15 17.39 12.18 38.81
CA VAL A 15 17.29 12.22 37.34
C VAL A 15 18.66 12.58 36.75
N ASP A 16 19.65 11.72 36.95
CA ASP A 16 21.01 11.95 36.44
C ASP A 16 21.14 11.67 34.94
N ASN A 17 21.79 12.60 34.25
CA ASN A 17 22.38 12.43 32.91
C ASN A 17 21.46 11.97 31.76
N VAL A 18 20.36 12.69 31.54
CA VAL A 18 19.87 12.87 30.15
C VAL A 18 20.87 13.76 29.42
N SER A 19 21.61 13.22 28.46
CA SER A 19 22.56 14.01 27.67
C SER A 19 21.84 15.10 26.85
N GLU A 20 22.50 16.24 26.62
CA GLU A 20 21.95 17.38 25.84
C GLU A 20 21.59 17.02 24.38
N ALA A 21 21.92 15.82 23.91
CA ALA A 21 21.51 15.31 22.60
C ALA A 21 20.07 14.75 22.56
N ASP A 22 19.47 14.36 23.70
CA ASP A 22 18.08 13.85 23.78
C ASP A 22 17.07 14.91 24.26
N THR A 23 17.52 16.03 24.84
CA THR A 23 16.66 17.14 25.30
C THR A 23 15.95 17.88 24.14
N ASP A 24 16.44 17.76 22.90
CA ASP A 24 15.79 18.25 21.67
C ASP A 24 14.41 17.62 21.42
N TRP A 25 14.11 16.46 22.02
CA TRP A 25 12.84 15.73 21.85
C TRP A 25 11.89 15.78 23.04
N SER A 26 12.31 16.28 24.20
CA SER A 26 11.48 16.33 25.42
C SER A 26 10.60 17.58 25.66
N PRO A 27 10.69 18.72 24.94
CA PRO A 27 9.96 19.92 25.36
C PRO A 27 8.45 19.75 25.13
N GLY A 28 7.69 19.58 26.22
CA GLY A 28 6.23 19.49 26.19
C GLY A 28 5.66 18.07 26.01
N LEU A 29 6.35 17.03 26.47
CA LEU A 29 5.69 15.83 27.01
C LEU A 29 5.42 16.06 28.51
N ASP A 30 4.38 15.42 29.06
CA ASP A 30 4.15 15.43 30.50
C ASP A 30 5.01 14.36 31.23
N LEU A 31 4.99 14.40 32.56
CA LEU A 31 5.80 13.52 33.40
C LEU A 31 5.41 12.04 33.28
N ASP A 32 4.16 11.73 32.96
CA ASP A 32 3.66 10.35 32.91
C ASP A 32 3.88 9.71 31.54
N ASP A 33 3.74 10.46 30.44
CA ASP A 33 4.23 10.03 29.12
C ASP A 33 5.76 9.85 29.11
N LEU A 34 6.52 10.67 29.87
CA LEU A 34 7.97 10.49 30.04
C LEU A 34 8.31 9.22 30.86
N ARG A 35 7.60 8.96 31.96
CA ARG A 35 7.73 7.73 32.76
C ARG A 35 7.38 6.48 31.94
N GLU A 36 6.27 6.50 31.21
CA GLU A 36 5.82 5.38 30.37
C GLU A 36 6.79 5.14 29.21
N LEU A 37 7.37 6.20 28.62
CA LEU A 37 8.42 6.09 27.61
C LEU A 37 9.69 5.44 28.18
N GLN A 38 10.15 5.84 29.36
CA GLN A 38 11.34 5.23 29.99
C GLN A 38 11.09 3.74 30.28
N ALA A 39 9.93 3.39 30.84
CA ALA A 39 9.54 2.00 31.04
C ALA A 39 9.44 1.21 29.72
N ALA A 40 8.90 1.82 28.66
CA ALA A 40 8.79 1.20 27.33
C ALA A 40 10.11 1.11 26.55
N GLN A 41 11.16 1.83 26.96
CA GLN A 41 12.52 1.66 26.43
C GLN A 41 13.29 0.53 27.11
N GLN A 42 12.92 0.17 28.34
CA GLN A 42 13.56 -0.89 29.12
C GLN A 42 12.89 -2.26 28.96
N ASP A 43 11.64 -2.30 28.49
CA ASP A 43 10.85 -3.53 28.36
C ASP A 43 11.02 -4.19 26.97
N PRO A 44 11.57 -5.42 26.88
CA PRO A 44 11.79 -6.12 25.60
C PRO A 44 10.49 -6.60 24.91
N THR A 45 9.32 -6.42 25.53
CA THR A 45 8.00 -6.64 24.91
C THR A 45 7.41 -5.39 24.25
N LYS A 46 8.12 -4.25 24.33
CA LYS A 46 7.69 -2.94 23.84
C LYS A 46 8.68 -2.37 22.82
N ILE A 47 8.20 -1.50 21.94
CA ILE A 47 9.02 -0.63 21.08
C ILE A 47 8.45 0.78 21.04
N VAL A 48 9.34 1.78 20.94
CA VAL A 48 8.98 3.22 20.89
C VAL A 48 9.26 3.78 19.49
N ALA A 49 8.21 3.85 18.65
CA ALA A 49 8.30 4.33 17.28
C ALA A 49 8.14 5.86 17.19
N LYS A 50 9.24 6.60 17.45
CA LYS A 50 9.35 8.07 17.25
C LYS A 50 8.92 8.49 15.82
N LEU A 51 8.44 9.72 15.63
CA LEU A 51 8.20 10.31 14.30
C LEU A 51 9.48 10.93 13.68
N PRO A 52 9.53 11.14 12.35
CA PRO A 52 10.61 11.93 11.71
C PRO A 52 10.54 13.44 12.07
N ARG A 53 11.71 14.07 12.28
CA ARG A 53 11.88 15.51 12.53
C ARG A 53 11.24 16.38 11.45
N GLU A 54 10.89 17.63 11.80
CA GLU A 54 10.32 18.68 10.93
C GLU A 54 10.93 18.75 9.52
N ALA A 55 12.26 18.81 9.43
CA ALA A 55 12.99 18.99 8.16
C ALA A 55 12.96 17.75 7.23
N SER A 56 12.62 16.57 7.75
CA SER A 56 12.69 15.29 7.04
C SER A 56 11.34 14.83 6.47
N ARG A 57 10.46 15.78 6.13
CA ARG A 57 9.07 15.56 5.70
C ARG A 57 8.87 16.00 4.26
N MET A 58 8.15 15.21 3.46
CA MET A 58 7.93 15.46 2.04
C MET A 58 6.98 16.63 1.81
N GLY A 59 7.33 17.50 0.86
CA GLY A 59 6.47 18.57 0.38
C GLY A 59 5.44 18.10 -0.65
N TYR A 60 4.51 18.98 -0.99
CA TYR A 60 3.43 18.73 -1.98
C TYR A 60 3.96 18.18 -3.31
N TYR A 61 5.04 18.75 -3.85
CA TYR A 61 5.66 18.29 -5.09
C TYR A 61 6.22 16.86 -4.99
N ALA A 62 7.00 16.56 -3.96
CA ALA A 62 7.54 15.22 -3.73
C ALA A 62 6.44 14.17 -3.52
N THR A 63 5.31 14.58 -2.95
CA THR A 63 4.09 13.75 -2.81
C THR A 63 3.52 13.36 -4.17
N ILE A 64 3.42 14.32 -5.10
CA ILE A 64 2.96 14.07 -6.47
C ILE A 64 3.97 13.21 -7.24
N CYS A 65 5.27 13.46 -7.11
CA CYS A 65 6.32 12.64 -7.71
C CYS A 65 6.32 11.17 -7.22
N LEU A 66 5.87 10.91 -5.98
CA LEU A 66 5.66 9.56 -5.45
C LEU A 66 4.54 8.83 -6.21
N ILE A 67 3.40 9.50 -6.44
CA ILE A 67 2.30 8.96 -7.27
C ILE A 67 2.79 8.67 -8.68
N PHE A 68 3.46 9.64 -9.33
CA PHE A 68 4.01 9.47 -10.67
C PHE A 68 5.01 8.30 -10.73
N ASN A 69 5.87 8.12 -9.73
CA ASN A 69 6.78 6.98 -9.70
C ASN A 69 6.07 5.62 -9.59
N ARG A 70 4.97 5.53 -8.85
CA ARG A 70 4.28 4.24 -8.62
C ARG A 70 3.33 3.91 -9.77
N MET A 71 2.62 4.89 -10.33
CA MET A 71 1.77 4.67 -11.50
C MET A 71 2.60 4.47 -12.77
N ILE A 72 3.63 5.28 -13.00
CA ILE A 72 4.54 5.12 -14.15
C ILE A 72 5.55 4.03 -13.83
N GLY A 73 5.34 2.86 -14.42
CA GLY A 73 6.13 1.65 -14.22
C GLY A 73 6.02 0.71 -15.42
N THR A 74 6.04 -0.61 -15.18
CA THR A 74 5.95 -1.64 -16.22
C THR A 74 4.63 -1.60 -17.00
N GLY A 75 3.51 -1.35 -16.31
CA GLY A 75 2.17 -1.49 -16.88
C GLY A 75 1.92 -0.64 -18.13
N ILE A 76 2.29 0.65 -18.12
CA ILE A 76 2.00 1.51 -19.28
C ILE A 76 2.78 1.14 -20.56
N PHE A 77 3.89 0.42 -20.44
CA PHE A 77 4.67 -0.06 -21.59
C PHE A 77 4.25 -1.47 -22.05
N ASN A 78 3.87 -2.35 -21.11
CA ASN A 78 3.54 -3.75 -21.42
C ASN A 78 2.05 -3.97 -21.71
N SER A 79 1.15 -3.28 -20.98
CA SER A 79 -0.30 -3.51 -21.05
C SER A 79 -0.97 -3.13 -22.37
N PRO A 80 -0.60 -2.04 -23.08
CA PRO A 80 -1.26 -1.67 -24.34
C PRO A 80 -1.29 -2.82 -25.35
N SER A 81 -0.19 -3.57 -25.50
CA SER A 81 -0.15 -4.73 -26.41
C SER A 81 -1.14 -5.82 -26.00
N VAL A 82 -1.17 -6.19 -24.71
CA VAL A 82 -2.11 -7.21 -24.22
C VAL A 82 -3.56 -6.75 -24.44
N VAL A 83 -3.86 -5.48 -24.21
CA VAL A 83 -5.20 -4.89 -24.42
C VAL A 83 -5.62 -4.94 -25.89
N PHE A 84 -4.82 -4.41 -26.83
CA PHE A 84 -5.14 -4.46 -28.26
C PHE A 84 -5.21 -5.91 -28.77
N THR A 85 -4.27 -6.76 -28.34
CA THR A 85 -4.24 -8.19 -28.69
C THR A 85 -5.50 -8.91 -28.21
N ASN A 86 -6.06 -8.55 -27.05
CA ASN A 86 -7.21 -9.23 -26.47
C ASN A 86 -8.58 -8.67 -26.87
N THR A 87 -8.72 -7.37 -27.16
CA THR A 87 -9.98 -6.84 -27.68
C THR A 87 -10.16 -7.11 -29.17
N GLN A 88 -9.06 -7.19 -29.93
CA GLN A 88 -9.04 -7.15 -31.40
C GLN A 88 -9.91 -6.02 -32.00
N SER A 89 -10.06 -4.92 -31.25
CA SER A 89 -10.87 -3.74 -31.58
C SER A 89 -10.26 -2.51 -30.90
N ILE A 90 -9.96 -1.48 -31.69
CA ILE A 90 -9.39 -0.21 -31.20
C ILE A 90 -10.44 0.59 -30.41
N GLY A 91 -11.69 0.62 -30.88
CA GLY A 91 -12.79 1.28 -30.18
C GLY A 91 -13.01 0.69 -28.79
N LEU A 92 -13.08 -0.65 -28.68
CA LEU A 92 -13.23 -1.30 -27.38
C LEU A 92 -11.98 -1.12 -26.49
N SER A 93 -10.77 -1.23 -27.05
CA SER A 93 -9.52 -0.98 -26.31
C SER A 93 -9.54 0.39 -25.61
N LEU A 94 -9.88 1.45 -26.34
CA LEU A 94 -9.87 2.82 -25.82
C LEU A 94 -11.02 3.07 -24.82
N ILE A 95 -12.20 2.45 -25.02
CA ILE A 95 -13.28 2.45 -24.03
C ILE A 95 -12.85 1.78 -22.73
N LEU A 96 -12.19 0.62 -22.79
CA LEU A 96 -11.69 -0.06 -21.58
C LEU A 96 -10.61 0.78 -20.86
N TRP A 97 -9.69 1.42 -21.60
CA TRP A 97 -8.72 2.36 -21.01
C TRP A 97 -9.40 3.55 -20.33
N ALA A 98 -10.47 4.10 -20.91
CA ALA A 98 -11.26 5.17 -20.29
C ALA A 98 -12.00 4.70 -19.03
N ILE A 99 -12.62 3.51 -19.05
CA ILE A 99 -13.25 2.89 -17.87
C ILE A 99 -12.21 2.65 -16.75
N GLY A 100 -11.01 2.19 -17.10
CA GLY A 100 -9.90 2.04 -16.16
C GLY A 100 -9.47 3.37 -15.52
N GLY A 101 -9.45 4.46 -16.30
CA GLY A 101 -9.14 5.80 -15.79
C GLY A 101 -10.25 6.36 -14.89
N ILE A 102 -11.51 6.15 -15.23
CA ILE A 102 -12.67 6.50 -14.40
C ILE A 102 -12.64 5.69 -13.09
N MET A 103 -12.30 4.40 -13.14
CA MET A 103 -12.11 3.57 -11.96
C MET A 103 -10.95 4.07 -11.09
N ALA A 104 -9.83 4.52 -11.65
CA ALA A 104 -8.73 5.10 -10.89
C ALA A 104 -9.14 6.37 -10.13
N LEU A 105 -9.94 7.24 -10.76
CA LEU A 105 -10.48 8.46 -10.14
C LEU A 105 -11.52 8.15 -9.06
N ALA A 106 -12.37 7.14 -9.28
CA ALA A 106 -13.29 6.64 -8.26
C ALA A 106 -12.53 6.01 -7.06
N GLY A 107 -11.54 5.17 -7.36
CA GLY A 107 -10.69 4.51 -6.38
C GLY A 107 -9.92 5.48 -5.50
N VAL A 108 -9.30 6.52 -6.06
CA VAL A 108 -8.61 7.52 -5.25
C VAL A 108 -9.56 8.30 -4.35
N ILE A 109 -10.82 8.54 -4.74
CA ILE A 109 -11.84 9.16 -3.87
C ILE A 109 -12.21 8.23 -2.69
N VAL A 110 -12.47 6.95 -2.96
CA VAL A 110 -12.76 5.93 -1.93
C VAL A 110 -11.63 5.86 -0.89
N TYR A 111 -10.39 5.79 -1.35
CA TYR A 111 -9.21 5.70 -0.49
C TYR A 111 -8.91 7.03 0.23
N ILE A 112 -9.14 8.19 -0.40
CA ILE A 112 -9.06 9.50 0.28
C ILE A 112 -10.04 9.54 1.47
N GLU A 113 -11.28 9.06 1.28
CA GLU A 113 -12.27 9.07 2.34
C GLU A 113 -11.82 8.21 3.53
N LEU A 114 -11.47 6.95 3.26
CA LEU A 114 -11.09 5.97 4.27
C LEU A 114 -9.80 6.40 4.99
N GLY A 115 -8.76 6.80 4.26
CA GLY A 115 -7.48 7.26 4.83
C GLY A 115 -7.57 8.55 5.65
N LEU A 116 -8.53 9.43 5.36
CA LEU A 116 -8.79 10.65 6.15
C LEU A 116 -9.84 10.47 7.27
N THR A 117 -10.40 9.26 7.42
CA THR A 117 -11.46 8.95 8.41
C THR A 117 -11.07 7.83 9.39
N ILE A 118 -10.26 6.87 8.97
CA ILE A 118 -9.83 5.66 9.71
C ILE A 118 -8.30 5.71 9.91
N PRO A 119 -7.77 5.33 11.09
CA PRO A 119 -8.49 5.00 12.32
C PRO A 119 -9.07 6.23 13.02
N ARG A 120 -9.77 5.99 14.12
CA ARG A 120 -10.28 7.02 15.04
C ARG A 120 -9.76 6.71 16.44
N TRP A 121 -9.48 7.74 17.22
CA TRP A 121 -8.97 7.62 18.58
C TRP A 121 -9.70 8.61 19.51
N PRO A 122 -10.02 8.24 20.76
CA PRO A 122 -10.62 9.17 21.73
C PRO A 122 -9.61 10.26 22.11
N LEU A 123 -9.80 11.46 21.55
CA LEU A 123 -8.95 12.66 21.74
C LEU A 123 -9.78 13.95 21.80
N GLY A 124 -11.11 13.88 21.68
CA GLY A 124 -11.97 15.01 22.00
C GLY A 124 -11.91 15.33 23.50
N SER A 125 -12.12 16.60 23.85
CA SER A 125 -12.20 17.05 25.26
C SER A 125 -13.39 16.46 26.03
N ASP A 126 -14.32 15.83 25.31
CA ASP A 126 -15.48 15.07 25.75
C ASP A 126 -15.30 13.55 25.56
N GLY A 127 -14.07 13.09 25.29
CA GLY A 127 -13.75 11.71 24.96
C GLY A 127 -14.13 11.28 23.53
N THR A 128 -14.63 12.17 22.68
CA THR A 128 -15.08 11.77 21.34
C THR A 128 -13.96 11.22 20.46
N LYS A 129 -14.32 10.20 19.67
CA LYS A 129 -13.40 9.51 18.76
C LYS A 129 -13.28 10.28 17.46
N ILE A 130 -12.12 10.90 17.29
CA ILE A 130 -11.77 11.75 16.16
C ILE A 130 -10.72 11.08 15.28
N SER A 131 -10.71 11.41 14.00
CA SER A 131 -9.89 10.70 13.01
C SER A 131 -8.39 10.99 13.20
N THR A 132 -7.59 9.94 13.22
CA THR A 132 -6.13 9.96 13.36
C THR A 132 -5.46 9.18 12.22
N PRO A 133 -5.40 9.76 10.99
CA PRO A 133 -4.82 9.10 9.81
C PRO A 133 -3.42 8.54 10.10
N ARG A 134 -3.15 7.29 9.71
CA ARG A 134 -1.86 6.58 9.87
C ARG A 134 -1.55 5.65 8.68
N SER A 135 -0.30 5.20 8.55
CA SER A 135 0.08 4.11 7.62
C SER A 135 -0.69 2.81 7.90
N GLY A 136 -0.74 1.94 6.90
CA GLY A 136 -1.38 0.62 6.98
C GLY A 136 -2.52 0.46 5.97
N ASP A 137 -3.11 1.56 5.51
CA ASP A 137 -4.06 1.58 4.40
C ASP A 137 -5.20 0.54 4.60
N VAL A 138 -5.36 -0.42 3.69
CA VAL A 138 -6.35 -1.50 3.75
C VAL A 138 -6.31 -2.29 5.06
N LEU A 139 -5.16 -2.45 5.72
CA LEU A 139 -5.08 -3.08 7.05
C LEU A 139 -5.98 -2.36 8.07
N ASN A 140 -5.94 -1.02 8.07
CA ASN A 140 -6.74 -0.21 8.98
C ASN A 140 -8.24 -0.28 8.61
N TYR A 141 -8.54 -0.30 7.31
CA TYR A 141 -9.92 -0.34 6.83
C TYR A 141 -10.56 -1.71 7.10
N PHE A 142 -9.85 -2.80 6.83
CA PHE A 142 -10.31 -4.17 7.11
C PHE A 142 -10.41 -4.43 8.62
N ASN A 143 -9.43 -4.01 9.44
CA ASN A 143 -9.58 -4.12 10.90
C ASN A 143 -10.78 -3.31 11.45
N TYR A 144 -11.18 -2.20 10.79
CA TYR A 144 -12.37 -1.44 11.18
C TYR A 144 -13.69 -2.08 10.72
N MET A 145 -13.74 -2.63 9.50
CA MET A 145 -14.93 -3.25 8.88
C MET A 145 -15.19 -4.68 9.41
N LEU A 146 -14.14 -5.49 9.49
CA LEU A 146 -14.15 -6.93 9.80
C LEU A 146 -13.52 -7.19 11.18
N LYS A 147 -14.08 -6.58 12.23
CA LYS A 147 -13.64 -6.75 13.63
C LYS A 147 -13.72 -8.20 14.14
N ARG A 148 -14.59 -9.02 13.56
CA ARG A 148 -14.78 -10.44 13.94
C ARG A 148 -14.82 -11.35 12.70
N PRO A 149 -14.28 -12.58 12.79
CA PRO A 149 -13.54 -13.14 13.94
C PRO A 149 -12.14 -12.53 14.08
N LEU A 150 -11.62 -12.49 15.31
CA LEU A 150 -10.40 -11.75 15.68
C LEU A 150 -9.19 -12.16 14.82
N PHE A 151 -8.40 -11.16 14.42
CA PHE A 151 -7.22 -11.27 13.55
C PHE A 151 -7.48 -11.79 12.12
N LEU A 152 -8.72 -12.10 11.70
CA LEU A 152 -8.96 -12.63 10.34
C LEU A 152 -8.57 -11.59 9.27
N ALA A 153 -9.13 -10.39 9.34
CA ALA A 153 -8.76 -9.27 8.48
C ALA A 153 -7.24 -9.03 8.42
N THR A 154 -6.62 -9.04 9.60
CA THR A 154 -5.20 -8.77 9.84
C THR A 154 -4.31 -9.82 9.16
N CYS A 155 -4.61 -11.12 9.34
CA CYS A 155 -3.86 -12.21 8.72
C CYS A 155 -4.13 -12.33 7.22
N MET A 156 -5.40 -12.21 6.79
CA MET A 156 -5.78 -12.28 5.37
C MET A 156 -5.07 -11.20 4.56
N PHE A 157 -5.18 -9.93 4.96
CA PHE A 157 -4.44 -8.85 4.29
C PHE A 157 -2.93 -8.99 4.49
N GLY A 158 -2.47 -9.17 5.74
CA GLY A 158 -1.06 -9.10 6.09
C GLY A 158 -0.18 -10.13 5.38
N ILE A 159 -0.61 -11.39 5.30
CA ILE A 159 0.15 -12.45 4.64
C ILE A 159 0.17 -12.25 3.12
N ILE A 160 -0.98 -11.92 2.51
CA ILE A 160 -1.08 -11.65 1.07
C ILE A 160 -0.23 -10.44 0.69
N PHE A 161 -0.23 -9.37 1.50
CA PHE A 161 0.56 -8.17 1.30
C PHE A 161 2.07 -8.43 1.41
N ILE A 162 2.51 -9.16 2.43
CA ILE A 162 3.93 -9.49 2.63
C ILE A 162 4.48 -10.24 1.41
N ILE A 163 3.69 -11.18 0.86
CA ILE A 163 4.02 -11.98 -0.30
C ILE A 163 3.91 -11.15 -1.60
N LEU A 164 2.72 -10.71 -1.98
CA LEU A 164 2.42 -10.18 -3.32
C LEU A 164 2.65 -8.68 -3.51
N GLU A 165 2.57 -7.83 -2.47
CA GLU A 165 2.96 -6.42 -2.60
C GLU A 165 4.49 -6.33 -2.60
N ASN A 166 5.08 -6.61 -3.76
CA ASN A 166 6.50 -6.88 -3.90
C ASN A 166 7.04 -6.35 -5.23
N THR A 167 8.36 -6.19 -5.33
CA THR A 167 9.07 -5.66 -6.50
C THR A 167 9.31 -6.67 -7.61
N ALA A 168 9.06 -7.97 -7.37
CA ALA A 168 9.54 -9.08 -8.21
C ALA A 168 9.24 -8.93 -9.71
N GLY A 169 7.98 -8.68 -10.10
CA GLY A 169 7.62 -8.46 -11.51
C GLY A 169 8.32 -7.25 -12.13
N THR A 170 8.38 -6.13 -11.41
CA THR A 170 9.12 -4.93 -11.83
C THR A 170 10.62 -5.22 -11.98
N SER A 171 11.22 -6.03 -11.10
CA SER A 171 12.64 -6.42 -11.17
C SER A 171 12.95 -7.28 -12.39
N VAL A 172 12.05 -8.22 -12.74
CA VAL A 172 12.17 -9.04 -13.96
C VAL A 172 12.07 -8.16 -15.22
N SER A 173 11.12 -7.22 -15.26
CA SER A 173 10.95 -6.31 -16.42
C SER A 173 12.07 -5.26 -16.54
N PHE A 174 12.65 -4.83 -15.42
CA PHE A 174 13.88 -4.02 -15.38
C PHE A 174 15.06 -4.80 -15.98
N ALA A 175 15.25 -6.06 -15.55
CA ALA A 175 16.30 -6.95 -16.08
C ALA A 175 16.12 -7.24 -17.58
N GLN A 176 14.89 -7.51 -18.02
CA GLN A 176 14.56 -7.63 -19.44
C GLN A 176 14.95 -6.37 -20.23
N SER A 177 14.59 -5.18 -19.71
CA SER A 177 14.87 -3.91 -20.38
C SER A 177 16.38 -3.61 -20.47
N ILE A 178 17.16 -3.94 -19.44
CA ILE A 178 18.63 -3.85 -19.50
C ILE A 178 19.21 -4.79 -20.56
N LEU A 179 18.74 -6.04 -20.65
CA LEU A 179 19.25 -6.98 -21.65
C LEU A 179 18.86 -6.59 -23.08
N THR A 180 17.68 -5.99 -23.28
CA THR A 180 17.30 -5.36 -24.56
C THR A 180 18.22 -4.19 -24.91
N ALA A 181 18.51 -3.27 -23.97
CA ALA A 181 19.44 -2.16 -24.19
C ALA A 181 20.89 -2.62 -24.45
N ALA A 182 21.28 -3.77 -23.90
CA ALA A 182 22.58 -4.40 -24.12
C ALA A 182 22.60 -5.35 -25.35
N HIS A 183 21.55 -5.36 -26.19
CA HIS A 183 21.38 -6.26 -27.35
C HIS A 183 21.69 -7.74 -27.06
N THR A 184 21.45 -8.17 -25.82
CA THR A 184 21.97 -9.43 -25.27
C THR A 184 20.83 -10.43 -25.08
N LYS A 185 21.00 -11.65 -25.61
CA LYS A 185 20.03 -12.74 -25.44
C LYS A 185 19.73 -12.99 -23.95
N GLN A 186 18.43 -13.02 -23.62
CA GLN A 186 17.95 -13.33 -22.28
C GLN A 186 18.31 -14.78 -21.90
N THR A 187 18.67 -15.00 -20.64
CA THR A 187 18.76 -16.33 -20.01
C THR A 187 18.25 -16.24 -18.57
N PRO A 188 17.79 -17.34 -17.93
CA PRO A 188 17.32 -17.31 -16.54
C PRO A 188 18.36 -16.69 -15.59
N GLY A 189 19.63 -17.13 -15.68
CA GLY A 189 20.72 -16.61 -14.85
C GLY A 189 20.98 -15.10 -15.02
N LYS A 190 20.97 -14.57 -16.25
CA LYS A 190 21.13 -13.13 -16.49
C LYS A 190 19.97 -12.30 -15.95
N ILE A 191 18.73 -12.79 -16.14
CA ILE A 191 17.52 -12.12 -15.62
C ILE A 191 17.54 -12.10 -14.09
N ILE A 192 17.83 -13.24 -13.45
CA ILE A 192 17.92 -13.34 -11.98
C ILE A 192 19.02 -12.42 -11.45
N ALA A 193 20.24 -12.48 -11.99
CA ALA A 193 21.36 -11.66 -11.52
C ALA A 193 21.04 -10.15 -11.55
N ILE A 194 20.51 -9.65 -12.67
CA ILE A 194 20.19 -8.21 -12.82
C ILE A 194 19.00 -7.82 -11.92
N ALA A 195 17.95 -8.65 -11.85
CA ALA A 195 16.77 -8.41 -11.02
C ALA A 195 17.11 -8.39 -9.52
N LEU A 196 17.96 -9.29 -9.06
CA LEU A 196 18.41 -9.33 -7.66
C LEU A 196 19.36 -8.18 -7.34
N SER A 197 20.30 -7.82 -8.22
CA SER A 197 21.14 -6.63 -8.06
C SER A 197 20.32 -5.35 -7.93
N ALA A 198 19.32 -5.16 -8.78
CA ALA A 198 18.42 -4.00 -8.74
C ALA A 198 17.61 -3.94 -7.42
N ASN A 199 17.09 -5.08 -6.97
CA ASN A 199 16.34 -5.16 -5.72
C ASN A 199 17.22 -4.93 -4.47
N THR A 200 18.44 -5.49 -4.48
CA THR A 200 19.43 -5.34 -3.41
C THR A 200 19.85 -3.88 -3.29
N PHE A 201 20.13 -3.20 -4.42
CA PHE A 201 20.40 -1.77 -4.45
C PHE A 201 19.26 -0.94 -3.85
N CYS A 202 18.00 -1.21 -4.23
CA CYS A 202 16.86 -0.49 -3.69
C CYS A 202 16.65 -0.70 -2.18
N CYS A 203 16.85 -1.93 -1.68
CA CYS A 203 16.72 -2.23 -0.25
C CYS A 203 17.86 -1.59 0.57
N LEU A 204 19.11 -1.67 0.10
CA LEU A 204 20.26 -1.05 0.75
C LEU A 204 20.16 0.48 0.75
N LEU A 205 19.73 1.11 -0.36
CA LEU A 205 19.51 2.56 -0.44
C LEU A 205 18.55 3.05 0.67
N HIS A 206 17.41 2.37 0.83
CA HIS A 206 16.40 2.75 1.83
C HIS A 206 16.75 2.35 3.27
N ALA A 207 17.64 1.36 3.45
CA ALA A 207 18.18 1.00 4.77
C ALA A 207 19.23 2.03 5.24
N VAL A 208 20.12 2.45 4.35
CA VAL A 208 21.26 3.34 4.65
C VAL A 208 20.88 4.82 4.62
N SER A 209 19.94 5.26 3.77
CA SER A 209 19.49 6.66 3.78
C SER A 209 18.09 6.90 3.17
N ARG A 210 17.11 7.12 4.05
CA ARG A 210 15.77 7.63 3.70
C ARG A 210 15.82 8.96 2.93
N LYS A 211 16.75 9.87 3.25
CA LYS A 211 16.90 11.17 2.56
C LYS A 211 17.25 11.00 1.09
N TRP A 212 18.23 10.16 0.76
CA TRP A 212 18.58 9.89 -0.64
C TRP A 212 17.42 9.19 -1.39
N GLY A 213 16.69 8.28 -0.73
CA GLY A 213 15.47 7.69 -1.28
C GLY A 213 14.41 8.72 -1.69
N ILE A 214 14.16 9.74 -0.86
CA ILE A 214 13.18 10.81 -1.14
C ILE A 214 13.66 11.73 -2.27
N ILE A 215 14.95 12.09 -2.31
CA ILE A 215 15.55 12.90 -3.37
C ILE A 215 15.46 12.17 -4.72
N LEU A 216 15.89 10.90 -4.76
CA LEU A 216 15.88 10.08 -5.97
C LEU A 216 14.45 9.79 -6.45
N ASN A 217 13.50 9.57 -5.55
CA ASN A 217 12.08 9.53 -5.87
C ASN A 217 11.62 10.83 -6.56
N THR A 218 11.91 11.98 -5.95
CA THR A 218 11.47 13.28 -6.50
C THR A 218 12.03 13.50 -7.91
N PHE A 219 13.33 13.26 -8.10
CA PHE A 219 14.00 13.34 -9.40
C PHE A 219 13.40 12.39 -10.46
N LEU A 220 13.31 11.09 -10.16
CA LEU A 220 12.81 10.09 -11.12
C LEU A 220 11.33 10.28 -11.46
N GLY A 221 10.51 10.77 -10.51
CA GLY A 221 9.11 11.11 -10.76
C GLY A 221 8.97 12.25 -11.77
N THR A 222 9.83 13.27 -11.68
CA THR A 222 9.90 14.36 -12.66
C THR A 222 10.38 13.86 -14.03
N VAL A 223 11.47 13.09 -14.07
CA VAL A 223 12.04 12.55 -15.34
C VAL A 223 11.03 11.65 -16.06
N LYS A 224 10.33 10.76 -15.34
CA LYS A 224 9.28 9.90 -15.90
C LYS A 224 8.14 10.68 -16.54
N LEU A 225 7.66 11.73 -15.87
CA LEU A 225 6.59 12.57 -16.41
C LEU A 225 7.04 13.23 -17.73
N LEU A 226 8.26 13.79 -17.74
CA LEU A 226 8.85 14.40 -18.93
C LEU A 226 9.06 13.38 -20.07
N LEU A 227 9.45 12.14 -19.77
CA LEU A 227 9.59 11.07 -20.77
C LEU A 227 8.24 10.67 -21.40
N LEU A 228 7.15 10.61 -20.63
CA LEU A 228 5.82 10.36 -21.20
C LEU A 228 5.30 11.55 -22.01
N LEU A 229 5.53 12.78 -21.56
CA LEU A 229 5.20 13.99 -22.33
C LEU A 229 5.99 14.05 -23.64
N PHE A 230 7.27 13.65 -23.63
CA PHE A 230 8.11 13.54 -24.82
C PHE A 230 7.57 12.51 -25.83
N ILE A 231 7.14 11.32 -25.37
CA ILE A 231 6.48 10.33 -26.23
C ILE A 231 5.18 10.89 -26.84
N ILE A 232 4.37 11.61 -26.04
CA ILE A 232 3.14 12.26 -26.52
C ILE A 232 3.46 13.33 -27.58
N ILE A 233 4.49 14.16 -27.37
CA ILE A 233 4.92 15.18 -28.35
C ILE A 233 5.36 14.54 -29.65
N ILE A 234 6.17 13.47 -29.61
CA ILE A 234 6.56 12.70 -30.81
C ILE A 234 5.33 12.17 -31.54
N GLY A 235 4.35 11.62 -30.82
CA GLY A 235 3.15 11.06 -31.41
C GLY A 235 2.26 12.09 -32.10
N PHE A 236 2.25 13.35 -31.65
CA PHE A 236 1.57 14.44 -32.35
C PHE A 236 2.37 14.97 -33.55
N VAL A 237 3.71 15.02 -33.47
CA VAL A 237 4.57 15.48 -34.57
C VAL A 237 4.60 14.49 -35.73
N TRP A 238 4.66 13.20 -35.43
CA TRP A 238 4.74 12.10 -36.42
C TRP A 238 3.40 11.36 -36.57
N LEU A 239 2.28 12.08 -36.42
CA LEU A 239 0.93 11.52 -36.51
C LEU A 239 0.61 11.08 -37.96
N ASN A 240 0.57 9.77 -38.20
CA ASN A 240 0.13 9.22 -39.47
C ASN A 240 -1.39 9.41 -39.64
N ARG A 241 -1.79 10.38 -40.47
CA ARG A 241 -3.20 10.72 -40.70
C ARG A 241 -3.99 9.61 -41.36
N ASP A 242 -3.39 8.84 -42.28
CA ASP A 242 -4.10 7.80 -43.02
C ASP A 242 -4.34 6.57 -42.14
N THR A 243 -3.35 6.18 -41.34
CA THR A 243 -3.53 5.17 -40.28
C THR A 243 -4.54 5.63 -39.24
N ALA A 244 -4.48 6.89 -38.77
CA ALA A 244 -5.45 7.42 -37.81
C ALA A 244 -6.89 7.43 -38.38
N ASN A 245 -7.09 7.93 -39.60
CA ASN A 245 -8.39 7.95 -40.27
C ASN A 245 -8.93 6.52 -40.46
N HIS A 246 -8.11 5.58 -40.93
CA HIS A 246 -8.50 4.19 -41.06
C HIS A 246 -8.73 3.51 -39.70
N ASN A 247 -8.04 3.90 -38.63
CA ASN A 247 -8.17 3.27 -37.32
C ASN A 247 -9.36 3.78 -36.50
N PHE A 248 -9.74 5.05 -36.67
CA PHE A 248 -10.83 5.72 -35.94
C PHE A 248 -12.15 5.86 -36.70
N ASP A 249 -12.24 5.48 -37.98
CA ASP A 249 -13.55 5.38 -38.65
C ASP A 249 -14.47 4.44 -37.84
N SER A 250 -15.65 4.94 -37.50
CA SER A 250 -16.81 4.19 -36.99
C SER A 250 -16.96 2.78 -37.59
N LYS A 251 -16.76 2.62 -38.90
CA LYS A 251 -16.92 1.36 -39.65
C LYS A 251 -15.83 0.33 -39.35
N THR A 252 -14.67 0.75 -38.85
CA THR A 252 -13.49 -0.10 -38.65
C THR A 252 -13.04 -0.17 -37.19
N ALA A 253 -13.31 0.86 -36.38
CA ALA A 253 -12.87 0.95 -34.99
C ALA A 253 -13.52 -0.14 -34.11
N PHE A 254 -14.76 -0.51 -34.45
CA PHE A 254 -15.58 -1.53 -33.80
C PHE A 254 -15.73 -2.82 -34.63
N ILE A 255 -14.89 -3.03 -35.64
CA ILE A 255 -14.66 -4.38 -36.16
C ILE A 255 -13.88 -5.15 -35.10
N PHE A 256 -14.22 -6.43 -34.94
CA PHE A 256 -13.57 -7.36 -34.02
C PHE A 256 -12.91 -8.49 -34.84
N ASP A 257 -11.71 -8.24 -35.34
CA ASP A 257 -10.97 -9.20 -36.16
C ASP A 257 -10.66 -10.45 -35.32
N ASN A 258 -11.21 -11.62 -35.64
CA ASN A 258 -11.13 -12.82 -34.78
C ASN A 258 -11.58 -12.59 -33.32
N SER A 259 -12.72 -11.89 -33.16
CA SER A 259 -13.36 -11.64 -31.85
C SER A 259 -13.39 -12.87 -30.93
N PRO A 260 -13.00 -12.75 -29.64
CA PRO A 260 -13.27 -13.80 -28.66
C PRO A 260 -14.78 -14.01 -28.49
N LYS A 261 -15.21 -15.26 -28.56
CA LYS A 261 -16.61 -15.65 -28.35
C LYS A 261 -17.00 -15.60 -26.87
N LEU A 262 -16.02 -15.49 -25.98
CA LEU A 262 -16.16 -15.65 -24.52
C LEU A 262 -15.46 -14.49 -23.78
N PRO A 263 -15.96 -14.10 -22.59
CA PRO A 263 -15.57 -12.85 -21.93
C PRO A 263 -14.14 -12.82 -21.36
N TYR A 264 -13.44 -13.97 -21.34
CA TYR A 264 -12.09 -14.12 -20.76
C TYR A 264 -11.10 -13.06 -21.25
N ARG A 265 -11.00 -12.84 -22.56
CA ARG A 265 -9.98 -11.93 -23.11
C ARG A 265 -10.26 -10.47 -22.74
N TYR A 266 -11.52 -10.07 -22.66
CA TYR A 266 -11.90 -8.75 -22.17
C TYR A 266 -11.60 -8.60 -20.67
N ALA A 267 -11.76 -9.67 -19.89
CA ALA A 267 -11.38 -9.71 -18.48
C ALA A 267 -9.86 -9.65 -18.27
N GLU A 268 -9.07 -10.36 -19.08
CA GLU A 268 -7.59 -10.30 -19.08
C GLU A 268 -7.10 -8.91 -19.56
N ALA A 269 -7.68 -8.35 -20.62
CA ALA A 269 -7.41 -6.97 -21.05
C ALA A 269 -7.67 -5.97 -19.91
N MET A 270 -8.80 -6.12 -19.19
CA MET A 270 -9.13 -5.25 -18.07
C MET A 270 -8.17 -5.43 -16.88
N LEU A 271 -7.74 -6.66 -16.57
CA LEU A 271 -6.68 -6.91 -15.58
C LEU A 271 -5.40 -6.13 -15.95
N TYR A 272 -4.99 -6.15 -17.22
CA TYR A 272 -3.81 -5.41 -17.67
C TYR A 272 -4.00 -3.89 -17.70
N ILE A 273 -5.23 -3.37 -17.80
CA ILE A 273 -5.54 -1.93 -17.62
C ILE A 273 -5.53 -1.53 -16.14
N ILE A 274 -5.98 -2.44 -15.27
CA ILE A 274 -5.99 -2.24 -13.82
C ILE A 274 -4.57 -2.27 -13.23
N LEU A 275 -3.60 -2.92 -13.88
CA LEU A 275 -2.18 -2.90 -13.48
C LEU A 275 -1.57 -1.47 -13.39
N PRO A 276 -1.49 -0.65 -14.46
CA PRO A 276 -0.91 0.69 -14.39
C PRO A 276 -1.77 1.71 -13.64
N TYR A 277 -3.10 1.52 -13.59
CA TYR A 277 -4.01 2.44 -12.91
C TYR A 277 -4.18 2.15 -11.42
N GLY A 278 -4.32 0.88 -11.02
CA GLY A 278 -4.59 0.45 -9.64
C GLY A 278 -3.55 0.93 -8.62
N ALA A 279 -2.35 1.27 -9.10
CA ALA A 279 -1.30 1.97 -8.37
C ALA A 279 -1.74 3.24 -7.59
N PHE A 280 -2.93 3.81 -7.85
CA PHE A 280 -3.45 5.00 -7.15
C PHE A 280 -3.48 4.89 -5.62
N HIS A 281 -3.67 3.70 -5.05
CA HIS A 281 -3.89 3.55 -3.61
C HIS A 281 -2.61 3.72 -2.77
N GLN A 282 -1.42 3.46 -3.36
CA GLN A 282 -0.14 3.38 -2.64
C GLN A 282 0.28 4.64 -1.88
N ILE A 283 -0.26 5.81 -2.21
CA ILE A 283 0.00 7.02 -1.41
C ILE A 283 -0.48 6.87 0.05
N ASN A 284 -1.47 5.99 0.31
CA ASN A 284 -1.93 5.66 1.66
C ASN A 284 -0.91 4.87 2.51
N TYR A 285 0.14 4.34 1.88
CA TYR A 285 1.20 3.59 2.57
C TYR A 285 2.14 4.52 3.36
N VAL A 286 2.27 5.78 2.92
CA VAL A 286 3.07 6.81 3.59
C VAL A 286 2.44 7.18 4.94
N ARG A 287 3.23 7.37 5.99
CA ARG A 287 2.66 7.69 7.31
C ARG A 287 2.14 9.11 7.30
N PHE A 288 0.81 9.27 7.28
CA PHE A 288 0.14 10.48 7.76
C PHE A 288 0.09 10.45 9.29
N THR A 289 0.04 11.63 9.90
CA THR A 289 -0.42 11.84 11.27
C THR A 289 -0.61 13.34 11.49
N THR A 290 -1.77 13.75 11.98
CA THR A 290 -2.04 14.97 12.78
C THR A 290 -3.54 15.16 12.97
N LEU A 291 -3.90 15.79 14.08
CA LEU A 291 -5.26 16.27 14.28
C LEU A 291 -5.44 17.66 13.61
N HIS A 292 -4.56 18.62 13.93
CA HIS A 292 -4.73 20.03 13.53
C HIS A 292 -3.49 20.74 12.89
N GLN A 293 -2.48 19.98 12.42
CA GLN A 293 -1.07 20.39 12.16
C GLN A 293 -0.19 20.12 13.39
N VAL A 294 1.09 19.71 13.30
CA VAL A 294 1.99 19.46 12.15
C VAL A 294 3.06 18.42 12.59
N ILE A 295 3.46 17.30 11.93
CA ILE A 295 3.14 16.47 10.74
C ILE A 295 3.83 15.08 10.96
N SER A 296 3.39 13.98 10.32
CA SER A 296 4.31 12.90 9.89
C SER A 296 4.42 12.80 8.37
N GLU A 297 5.65 12.58 7.86
CA GLU A 297 6.11 12.39 6.47
C GLU A 297 5.59 13.31 5.33
N LEU A 298 4.48 14.06 5.47
CA LEU A 298 3.79 14.80 4.41
C LEU A 298 3.28 16.16 4.92
N ARG A 299 3.75 17.28 4.36
CA ARG A 299 3.38 18.63 4.82
C ARG A 299 1.87 18.88 4.72
N GLU A 300 1.24 19.15 5.87
CA GLU A 300 -0.22 19.35 6.04
C GLU A 300 -1.09 18.21 5.46
N PRO A 301 -1.12 17.02 6.07
CA PRO A 301 -1.70 15.82 5.44
C PRO A 301 -3.17 16.01 5.03
N ARG A 302 -4.04 16.57 5.91
CA ARG A 302 -5.46 16.79 5.60
C ARG A 302 -5.74 17.74 4.41
N LYS A 303 -4.76 18.51 3.93
CA LYS A 303 -4.86 19.35 2.71
C LYS A 303 -4.07 18.79 1.54
N THR A 304 -2.82 18.39 1.78
CA THR A 304 -1.89 17.90 0.75
C THR A 304 -2.32 16.56 0.20
N PHE A 305 -2.67 15.59 1.07
CA PHE A 305 -3.05 14.24 0.65
C PHE A 305 -4.20 14.20 -0.36
N PRO A 306 -5.41 14.76 -0.11
CA PRO A 306 -6.51 14.66 -1.05
C PRO A 306 -6.22 15.39 -2.37
N ARG A 307 -5.57 16.55 -2.31
CA ARG A 307 -5.23 17.36 -3.49
C ARG A 307 -4.16 16.69 -4.36
N ALA A 308 -3.04 16.28 -3.75
CA ALA A 308 -1.96 15.62 -4.46
C ALA A 308 -2.40 14.28 -5.05
N SER A 309 -3.18 13.48 -4.30
CA SER A 309 -3.71 12.20 -4.76
C SER A 309 -4.61 12.36 -5.97
N PHE A 310 -5.62 13.23 -5.88
CA PHE A 310 -6.57 13.42 -6.98
C PHE A 310 -5.91 14.03 -8.22
N ILE A 311 -5.09 15.08 -8.06
CA ILE A 311 -4.40 15.73 -9.18
C ILE A 311 -3.38 14.80 -9.82
N GLY A 312 -2.59 14.06 -9.02
CA GLY A 312 -1.61 13.10 -9.52
C GLY A 312 -2.25 11.99 -10.34
N VAL A 313 -3.34 11.39 -9.84
CA VAL A 313 -4.10 10.36 -10.58
C VAL A 313 -4.74 10.95 -11.84
N LEU A 314 -5.36 12.12 -11.77
CA LEU A 314 -5.99 12.77 -12.92
C LEU A 314 -4.97 13.09 -14.04
N THR A 315 -3.79 13.61 -13.70
CA THR A 315 -2.70 13.82 -14.67
C THR A 315 -2.30 12.51 -15.35
N ILE A 316 -2.17 11.42 -14.60
CA ILE A 316 -1.83 10.11 -15.17
C ILE A 316 -2.96 9.55 -16.06
N VAL A 317 -4.22 9.69 -15.67
CA VAL A 317 -5.38 9.27 -16.48
C VAL A 317 -5.42 9.98 -17.83
N ILE A 318 -5.19 11.29 -17.85
CA ILE A 318 -5.09 12.07 -19.09
C ILE A 318 -3.92 11.57 -19.94
N ILE A 319 -2.72 11.46 -19.36
CA ILE A 319 -1.51 11.03 -20.08
C ILE A 319 -1.67 9.61 -20.65
N TYR A 320 -2.18 8.64 -19.88
CA TYR A 320 -2.33 7.25 -20.34
C TYR A 320 -3.41 7.10 -21.40
N THR A 321 -4.51 7.86 -21.30
CA THR A 321 -5.56 7.86 -22.33
C THR A 321 -5.01 8.45 -23.64
N THR A 322 -4.35 9.61 -23.58
CA THR A 322 -3.70 10.22 -24.75
C THR A 322 -2.63 9.32 -25.38
N LEU A 323 -1.80 8.65 -24.55
CA LEU A 323 -0.76 7.73 -25.02
C LEU A 323 -1.35 6.56 -25.82
N ASN A 324 -2.41 5.92 -25.31
CA ASN A 324 -3.07 4.80 -26.00
C ASN A 324 -3.81 5.25 -27.27
N ILE A 325 -4.38 6.46 -27.29
CA ILE A 325 -4.92 7.07 -28.51
C ILE A 325 -3.81 7.26 -29.55
N LEU A 326 -2.63 7.76 -29.17
CA LEU A 326 -1.49 7.95 -30.09
C LEU A 326 -0.91 6.61 -30.60
N PHE A 327 -0.84 5.58 -29.76
CA PHE A 327 -0.50 4.22 -30.21
C PHE A 327 -1.50 3.69 -31.25
N ALA A 328 -2.81 3.86 -31.00
CA ALA A 328 -3.87 3.50 -31.94
C ALA A 328 -3.92 4.39 -33.20
N ALA A 329 -3.34 5.59 -33.17
CA ALA A 329 -3.32 6.50 -34.30
C ALA A 329 -2.17 6.21 -35.28
N ILE A 330 -1.03 5.74 -34.78
CA ILE A 330 0.20 5.56 -35.57
C ILE A 330 0.42 4.10 -36.02
N ILE A 331 0.04 3.11 -35.20
CA ILE A 331 0.33 1.70 -35.48
C ILE A 331 -0.86 1.05 -36.24
N PRO A 332 -0.63 0.36 -37.38
CA PRO A 332 -1.68 -0.35 -38.11
C PRO A 332 -2.34 -1.48 -37.30
N LYS A 333 -3.65 -1.71 -37.51
CA LYS A 333 -4.43 -2.75 -36.79
C LYS A 333 -3.80 -4.14 -36.90
N SER A 334 -3.32 -4.50 -38.09
CA SER A 334 -2.66 -5.77 -38.41
C SER A 334 -1.40 -6.04 -37.58
N GLU A 335 -0.77 -5.00 -37.02
CA GLU A 335 0.37 -5.12 -36.12
C GLU A 335 -0.07 -5.12 -34.65
N LEU A 336 -1.00 -4.22 -34.28
CA LEU A 336 -1.57 -4.12 -32.92
C LEU A 336 -2.29 -5.41 -32.46
N PHE A 337 -2.91 -6.13 -33.39
CA PHE A 337 -3.72 -7.32 -33.11
C PHE A 337 -2.94 -8.64 -33.29
N LYS A 338 -1.63 -8.58 -33.59
CA LYS A 338 -0.83 -9.73 -34.04
C LYS A 338 -0.77 -10.87 -33.03
N LEU A 339 -1.24 -12.05 -33.45
CA LEU A 339 -1.22 -13.29 -32.69
C LEU A 339 -0.28 -14.33 -33.33
N PRO A 340 0.33 -15.24 -32.55
CA PRO A 340 0.42 -15.24 -31.09
C PRO A 340 1.56 -14.31 -30.59
N GLY A 341 1.42 -13.81 -29.35
CA GLY A 341 2.52 -13.15 -28.61
C GLY A 341 2.59 -11.62 -28.68
N GLY A 342 1.82 -10.97 -29.56
CA GLY A 342 1.74 -9.51 -29.66
C GLY A 342 3.03 -8.85 -30.19
N ILE A 343 3.11 -7.52 -29.98
CA ILE A 343 4.28 -6.68 -30.30
C ILE A 343 4.67 -5.83 -29.08
N ASP A 344 5.91 -5.36 -28.99
CA ASP A 344 6.18 -4.24 -28.07
C ASP A 344 5.64 -2.96 -28.70
N VAL A 345 4.43 -2.56 -28.31
CA VAL A 345 3.71 -1.38 -28.83
C VAL A 345 4.55 -0.11 -28.69
N GLY A 346 5.30 0.06 -27.60
CA GLY A 346 6.16 1.22 -27.42
C GLY A 346 7.40 1.19 -28.31
N GLN A 347 8.00 0.01 -28.55
CA GLN A 347 9.07 -0.12 -29.53
C GLN A 347 8.56 0.22 -30.93
N ARG A 348 7.44 -0.39 -31.33
CA ARG A 348 6.87 -0.21 -32.68
C ARG A 348 6.42 1.23 -32.94
N PHE A 349 5.91 1.92 -31.92
CA PHE A 349 5.66 3.36 -31.97
C PHE A 349 6.93 4.16 -32.29
N PHE A 350 8.07 3.83 -31.65
CA PHE A 350 9.34 4.49 -31.96
C PHE A 350 9.85 4.15 -33.36
N ASP A 351 9.77 2.87 -33.78
CA ASP A 351 10.16 2.43 -35.12
C ASP A 351 9.44 3.23 -36.22
N LEU A 352 8.12 3.44 -36.06
CA LEU A 352 7.26 4.15 -37.02
C LEU A 352 7.35 5.69 -36.95
N THR A 353 7.98 6.26 -35.93
CA THR A 353 8.10 7.72 -35.76
C THR A 353 9.54 8.20 -35.90
N LEU A 354 10.44 7.74 -35.04
CA LEU A 354 11.85 8.13 -35.04
C LEU A 354 12.73 7.24 -35.93
N GLY A 355 12.28 6.09 -36.40
CA GLY A 355 13.06 5.23 -37.31
C GLY A 355 13.46 5.90 -38.62
N HIS A 356 12.68 6.87 -39.10
CA HIS A 356 13.04 7.71 -40.25
C HIS A 356 14.21 8.67 -39.98
N VAL A 357 14.44 9.03 -38.71
CA VAL A 357 15.51 9.94 -38.26
C VAL A 357 16.74 9.16 -37.81
N VAL A 358 16.53 8.10 -37.02
CA VAL A 358 17.58 7.26 -36.42
C VAL A 358 17.76 5.99 -37.27
N LYS A 359 18.58 6.09 -38.32
CA LYS A 359 18.84 4.99 -39.28
C LYS A 359 19.43 3.70 -38.69
N ASN A 360 19.87 3.70 -37.43
CA ASN A 360 20.33 2.49 -36.75
C ASN A 360 19.25 1.98 -35.78
N GLU A 361 18.54 0.94 -36.20
CA GLU A 361 17.51 0.25 -35.41
C GLU A 361 18.00 -0.11 -33.99
N ASN A 362 19.25 -0.54 -33.85
CA ASN A 362 19.82 -0.88 -32.54
C ASN A 362 19.89 0.33 -31.59
N HIS A 363 20.20 1.53 -32.08
CA HIS A 363 20.20 2.74 -31.26
C HIS A 363 18.77 3.09 -30.80
N LEU A 364 17.76 2.83 -31.63
CA LEU A 364 16.36 3.09 -31.33
C LEU A 364 15.80 2.12 -30.28
N ILE A 365 16.09 0.83 -30.45
CA ILE A 365 15.81 -0.23 -29.46
C ILE A 365 16.48 0.08 -28.13
N THR A 366 17.77 0.47 -28.15
CA THR A 366 18.50 0.91 -26.95
C THR A 366 17.84 2.12 -26.28
N PHE A 367 17.49 3.14 -27.04
CA PHE A 367 16.88 4.37 -26.53
C PHE A 367 15.54 4.09 -25.81
N TYR A 368 14.64 3.35 -26.46
CA TYR A 368 13.36 2.97 -25.83
C TYR A 368 13.55 2.01 -24.65
N ALA A 369 14.51 1.08 -24.72
CA ALA A 369 14.86 0.22 -23.59
C ALA A 369 15.39 1.02 -22.39
N ILE A 370 16.18 2.08 -22.60
CA ILE A 370 16.63 3.00 -21.53
C ILE A 370 15.44 3.73 -20.89
N ILE A 371 14.45 4.18 -21.68
CA ILE A 371 13.20 4.75 -21.13
C ILE A 371 12.49 3.74 -20.21
N LYS A 372 12.39 2.47 -20.63
CA LYS A 372 11.84 1.40 -19.79
C LYS A 372 12.69 1.12 -18.54
N VAL A 373 14.02 1.14 -18.61
CA VAL A 373 14.93 0.98 -17.46
C VAL A 373 14.75 2.11 -16.44
N ILE A 374 14.71 3.37 -16.88
CA ILE A 374 14.46 4.54 -16.01
C ILE A 374 13.07 4.43 -15.35
N SER A 375 12.05 4.05 -16.12
CA SER A 375 10.70 3.89 -15.60
C SER A 375 10.60 2.79 -14.53
N THR A 376 11.08 1.59 -14.86
CA THR A 376 11.01 0.42 -13.98
C THR A 376 11.89 0.59 -12.75
N GLY A 377 13.10 1.16 -12.89
CA GLY A 377 13.99 1.48 -11.76
C GLY A 377 13.36 2.47 -10.78
N GLY A 378 12.76 3.57 -11.27
CA GLY A 378 12.02 4.50 -10.41
C GLY A 378 10.79 3.86 -9.74
N ASN A 379 10.21 2.81 -10.33
CA ASN A 379 9.10 2.07 -9.73
C ASN A 379 9.62 1.13 -8.61
N LEU A 380 10.75 0.46 -8.80
CA LEU A 380 11.42 -0.33 -7.75
C LEU A 380 11.73 0.51 -6.52
N ILE A 381 12.27 1.71 -6.71
CA ILE A 381 12.66 2.63 -5.62
C ILE A 381 11.44 3.04 -4.80
N VAL A 382 10.32 3.45 -5.42
CA VAL A 382 9.13 3.87 -4.67
C VAL A 382 8.41 2.68 -4.02
N VAL A 383 8.30 1.53 -4.68
CA VAL A 383 7.66 0.33 -4.11
C VAL A 383 8.47 -0.14 -2.89
N THR A 384 9.79 -0.29 -3.01
CA THR A 384 10.65 -0.69 -1.88
C THR A 384 10.55 0.31 -0.71
N PHE A 385 10.34 1.60 -1.00
CA PHE A 385 10.05 2.58 0.06
C PHE A 385 8.71 2.29 0.73
N THR A 386 7.59 2.28 -0.01
CA THR A 386 6.24 2.26 0.55
C THR A 386 5.89 0.92 1.20
N THR A 387 6.24 -0.21 0.57
CA THR A 387 5.86 -1.55 1.06
C THR A 387 6.54 -1.91 2.39
N ALA A 388 7.79 -1.48 2.59
CA ALA A 388 8.51 -1.70 3.85
C ALA A 388 7.77 -1.07 5.05
N ARG A 389 7.16 0.12 4.87
CA ARG A 389 6.36 0.76 5.94
C ARG A 389 5.11 -0.06 6.24
N VAL A 390 4.38 -0.53 5.23
CA VAL A 390 3.17 -1.33 5.47
C VAL A 390 3.51 -2.71 6.05
N LYS A 391 4.63 -3.34 5.66
CA LYS A 391 5.12 -4.58 6.30
C LYS A 391 5.53 -4.36 7.77
N GLN A 392 6.04 -3.17 8.12
CA GLN A 392 6.26 -2.76 9.52
C GLN A 392 4.93 -2.56 10.26
N GLU A 393 3.94 -1.92 9.64
CA GLU A 393 2.61 -1.74 10.23
C GLU A 393 1.87 -3.08 10.45
N ILE A 394 1.98 -4.04 9.53
CA ILE A 394 1.48 -5.42 9.69
C ILE A 394 2.19 -6.11 10.86
N ALA A 395 3.50 -5.92 11.01
CA ALA A 395 4.27 -6.49 12.11
C ALA A 395 3.84 -5.97 13.49
N LYS A 396 3.44 -4.69 13.59
CA LYS A 396 2.90 -4.08 14.82
C LYS A 396 1.60 -4.72 15.31
N GLU A 397 0.82 -5.34 14.42
CA GLU A 397 -0.41 -6.07 14.80
C GLU A 397 -0.12 -7.47 15.37
N GLY A 398 1.15 -7.83 15.57
CA GLY A 398 1.55 -9.03 16.34
C GLY A 398 1.39 -10.37 15.64
N ILE A 399 1.01 -10.41 14.37
CA ILE A 399 0.71 -11.65 13.64
C ILE A 399 1.94 -12.45 13.17
N LEU A 400 3.13 -11.85 13.18
CA LEU A 400 4.35 -12.47 12.64
C LEU A 400 5.19 -13.14 13.74
N PRO A 401 5.91 -14.23 13.44
CA PRO A 401 6.97 -14.71 14.31
C PRO A 401 8.00 -13.58 14.51
N TYR A 402 8.39 -13.34 15.76
CA TYR A 402 9.29 -12.23 16.14
C TYR A 402 8.81 -10.84 15.69
N SER A 403 7.48 -10.61 15.67
CA SER A 403 6.85 -9.34 15.21
C SER A 403 7.56 -8.04 15.64
N LEU A 404 8.10 -7.93 16.86
CA LEU A 404 8.83 -6.73 17.31
C LEU A 404 10.07 -6.42 16.45
N LEU A 405 10.83 -7.43 16.02
CA LEU A 405 11.99 -7.31 15.14
C LEU A 405 11.61 -6.61 13.81
N PHE A 406 10.43 -6.95 13.27
CA PHE A 406 9.92 -6.36 12.04
C PHE A 406 9.18 -5.03 12.27
N ALA A 407 8.71 -4.77 13.50
CA ALA A 407 8.03 -3.54 13.86
C ALA A 407 8.98 -2.38 14.25
N GLU A 408 10.20 -2.69 14.68
CA GLU A 408 11.24 -1.74 15.10
C GLU A 408 11.87 -0.97 13.91
N ASN A 409 12.50 0.18 14.20
CA ASN A 409 13.35 0.93 13.28
C ASN A 409 14.82 0.92 13.75
N TYR A 410 15.73 0.53 12.86
CA TYR A 410 17.15 0.39 13.12
C TYR A 410 17.96 1.52 12.47
N ASP A 411 19.03 1.96 13.12
CA ASP A 411 20.05 2.77 12.46
C ASP A 411 21.02 1.85 11.70
N ILE A 412 21.04 1.94 10.37
CA ILE A 412 22.08 1.34 9.50
C ILE A 412 22.66 2.43 8.59
N SER A 413 22.79 3.64 9.13
CA SER A 413 23.35 4.79 8.42
C SER A 413 24.81 4.58 8.03
N TRP A 414 25.25 5.30 7.00
CA TRP A 414 26.64 5.29 6.54
C TRP A 414 27.63 5.78 7.62
N ASP A 415 27.19 6.67 8.51
CA ASP A 415 27.98 7.11 9.65
C ASP A 415 28.11 6.01 10.70
N ARG A 416 27.00 5.32 11.07
CA ARG A 416 27.04 4.21 12.02
C ARG A 416 27.86 3.02 11.49
N LEU A 417 27.77 2.71 10.20
CA LEU A 417 28.62 1.72 9.52
C LEU A 417 30.11 2.08 9.55
N ARG A 418 30.45 3.36 9.78
CA ARG A 418 31.83 3.86 9.98
C ARG A 418 32.16 4.09 11.46
N GLY A 419 31.36 3.56 12.39
CA GLY A 419 31.56 3.71 13.83
C GLY A 419 31.26 5.11 14.39
N ARG A 420 30.59 5.98 13.62
CA ARG A 420 30.27 7.36 14.01
C ARG A 420 28.80 7.52 14.41
N THR A 421 28.55 8.01 15.62
CA THR A 421 27.22 8.40 16.09
C THR A 421 26.88 9.80 15.59
N SER A 422 26.07 9.90 14.53
CA SER A 422 25.59 11.18 13.99
C SER A 422 24.22 11.54 14.58
N PRO A 423 24.03 12.70 15.25
CA PRO A 423 22.72 13.10 15.79
C PRO A 423 21.69 13.49 14.70
N SER A 424 22.08 13.43 13.42
CA SER A 424 21.19 13.55 12.27
C SER A 424 20.83 12.20 11.61
N SER A 425 21.27 11.08 12.17
CA SER A 425 20.97 9.74 11.66
C SER A 425 19.47 9.40 11.76
N GLU A 426 18.86 9.03 10.62
CA GLU A 426 17.48 8.55 10.57
C GLU A 426 17.42 7.03 10.69
N ARG A 427 16.71 6.52 11.72
CA ARG A 427 16.40 5.08 11.82
C ARG A 427 15.43 4.64 10.71
N THR A 428 15.66 3.48 10.12
CA THR A 428 14.93 2.93 8.97
C THR A 428 14.33 1.55 9.29
N PRO A 429 13.29 1.10 8.57
CA PRO A 429 12.61 -0.18 8.83
C PRO A 429 13.40 -1.37 8.25
N ALA A 430 14.68 -1.49 8.62
CA ALA A 430 15.65 -2.38 7.98
C ALA A 430 15.26 -3.86 7.97
N ALA A 431 14.68 -4.37 9.06
CA ALA A 431 14.20 -5.75 9.12
C ALA A 431 13.08 -6.05 8.11
N THR A 432 12.23 -5.07 7.80
CA THR A 432 11.17 -5.22 6.77
C THR A 432 11.69 -5.04 5.36
N LEU A 433 12.76 -4.26 5.16
CA LEU A 433 13.49 -4.20 3.91
C LEU A 433 14.19 -5.55 3.63
N ALA A 434 14.75 -6.19 4.66
CA ALA A 434 15.28 -7.54 4.57
C ALA A 434 14.18 -8.58 4.28
N LEU A 435 13.05 -8.55 4.99
CA LEU A 435 11.89 -9.40 4.70
C LEU A 435 11.38 -9.21 3.27
N HIS A 436 11.24 -7.96 2.82
CA HIS A 436 10.85 -7.64 1.45
C HIS A 436 11.83 -8.22 0.45
N TRP A 437 13.15 -8.05 0.66
CA TRP A 437 14.22 -8.59 -0.17
C TRP A 437 14.19 -10.12 -0.27
N ILE A 438 14.05 -10.84 0.85
CA ILE A 438 13.95 -12.32 0.87
C ILE A 438 12.77 -12.77 0.00
N ILE A 439 11.59 -12.20 0.22
CA ILE A 439 10.38 -12.57 -0.52
C ILE A 439 10.47 -12.14 -2.00
N THR A 440 11.13 -11.01 -2.31
CA THR A 440 11.39 -10.63 -3.71
C THR A 440 12.25 -11.70 -4.38
N THR A 441 13.32 -12.14 -3.71
CA THR A 441 14.29 -13.09 -4.25
C THR A 441 13.63 -14.42 -4.57
N ILE A 442 12.79 -14.93 -3.67
CA ILE A 442 11.98 -16.15 -3.89
C ILE A 442 11.05 -15.98 -5.09
N LEU A 443 10.31 -14.87 -5.15
CA LEU A 443 9.36 -14.58 -6.24
C LEU A 443 10.01 -14.21 -7.59
N VAL A 444 11.30 -13.86 -7.62
CA VAL A 444 12.07 -13.74 -8.87
C VAL A 444 12.63 -15.09 -9.29
N VAL A 445 13.31 -15.80 -8.38
CA VAL A 445 14.05 -17.03 -8.71
C VAL A 445 13.11 -18.17 -9.12
N ILE A 446 12.03 -18.44 -8.36
CA ILE A 446 11.17 -19.60 -8.64
C ILE A 446 10.48 -19.48 -10.01
N PRO A 447 9.75 -18.39 -10.35
CA PRO A 447 9.05 -18.31 -11.64
C PRO A 447 10.00 -18.19 -12.84
N VAL A 448 11.16 -17.54 -12.68
CA VAL A 448 12.14 -17.41 -13.78
C VAL A 448 12.87 -18.74 -14.07
N LEU A 449 13.04 -19.61 -13.08
CA LEU A 449 13.56 -20.96 -13.30
C LEU A 449 12.48 -21.95 -13.75
N ALA A 450 11.24 -21.83 -13.27
CA ALA A 450 10.15 -22.76 -13.59
C ALA A 450 9.49 -22.47 -14.95
N ILE A 451 9.30 -21.19 -15.32
CA ILE A 451 8.55 -20.79 -16.52
C ILE A 451 9.55 -20.46 -17.64
N GLN A 452 10.00 -21.49 -18.33
CA GLN A 452 10.94 -21.39 -19.46
C GLN A 452 10.22 -21.70 -20.80
N PRO A 453 9.59 -20.70 -21.45
CA PRO A 453 9.07 -20.88 -22.81
C PRO A 453 10.22 -21.17 -23.80
N VAL A 454 9.88 -21.70 -24.98
CA VAL A 454 10.81 -21.90 -26.09
C VAL A 454 10.29 -21.10 -27.29
N PRO A 455 11.01 -20.06 -27.77
CA PRO A 455 12.28 -19.52 -27.24
C PRO A 455 12.12 -18.83 -25.87
N TYR A 456 13.21 -18.82 -25.09
CA TYR A 456 13.19 -18.27 -23.73
C TYR A 456 12.93 -16.75 -23.71
N SER A 457 11.92 -16.37 -22.92
CA SER A 457 11.57 -14.98 -22.62
C SER A 457 11.04 -14.87 -21.19
N SER A 458 11.60 -13.93 -20.43
CA SER A 458 11.16 -13.64 -19.07
C SER A 458 9.77 -12.97 -18.98
N THR A 459 9.18 -12.54 -20.10
CA THR A 459 7.82 -11.97 -20.16
C THR A 459 6.76 -12.94 -19.62
N ALA A 460 6.95 -14.26 -19.76
CA ALA A 460 6.03 -15.27 -19.21
C ALA A 460 6.03 -15.29 -17.67
N ALA A 461 7.21 -15.30 -17.05
CA ALA A 461 7.38 -15.22 -15.60
C ALA A 461 6.90 -13.87 -15.04
N TYR A 462 7.18 -12.76 -15.75
CA TYR A 462 6.64 -11.44 -15.45
C TYR A 462 5.11 -11.42 -15.46
N SER A 463 4.48 -11.96 -16.50
CA SER A 463 3.02 -11.98 -16.66
C SER A 463 2.36 -12.83 -15.58
N TYR A 464 2.88 -14.02 -15.28
CA TYR A 464 2.39 -14.88 -14.20
C TYR A 464 2.40 -14.17 -12.83
N LEU A 465 3.53 -13.54 -12.46
CA LEU A 465 3.64 -12.74 -11.24
C LEU A 465 2.68 -11.55 -11.22
N THR A 466 2.54 -10.88 -12.37
CA THR A 466 1.70 -9.69 -12.54
C THR A 466 0.21 -10.03 -12.41
N THR A 467 -0.26 -11.10 -13.04
CA THR A 467 -1.63 -11.58 -12.92
C THR A 467 -1.97 -11.94 -11.47
N ALA A 468 -1.08 -12.67 -10.78
CA ALA A 468 -1.29 -13.03 -9.37
C ALA A 468 -1.35 -11.79 -8.44
N PHE A 469 -0.45 -10.82 -8.66
CA PHE A 469 -0.44 -9.53 -7.96
C PHE A 469 -1.74 -8.75 -8.18
N VAL A 470 -2.12 -8.49 -9.45
CA VAL A 470 -3.30 -7.67 -9.78
C VAL A 470 -4.58 -8.34 -9.30
N TYR A 471 -4.70 -9.67 -9.43
CA TYR A 471 -5.89 -10.40 -9.00
C TYR A 471 -6.14 -10.23 -7.49
N ASN A 472 -5.13 -10.39 -6.63
CA ASN A 472 -5.30 -10.23 -5.18
C ASN A 472 -5.33 -8.76 -4.74
N ILE A 473 -4.33 -7.97 -5.12
CA ILE A 473 -4.14 -6.61 -4.58
C ILE A 473 -5.12 -5.61 -5.19
N ASN A 474 -5.40 -5.71 -6.49
CA ASN A 474 -6.31 -4.78 -7.14
C ASN A 474 -7.74 -5.37 -7.20
N LEU A 475 -7.96 -6.56 -7.77
CA LEU A 475 -9.32 -7.05 -7.96
C LEU A 475 -10.00 -7.42 -6.63
N VAL A 476 -9.47 -8.40 -5.89
CA VAL A 476 -10.08 -8.88 -4.64
C VAL A 476 -10.11 -7.78 -3.58
N ILE A 477 -8.98 -7.12 -3.32
CA ILE A 477 -8.91 -6.10 -2.26
C ILE A 477 -9.73 -4.85 -2.60
N PHE A 478 -9.70 -4.29 -3.83
CA PHE A 478 -10.57 -3.13 -4.12
C PHE A 478 -12.05 -3.51 -4.09
N THR A 479 -12.42 -4.73 -4.49
CA THR A 479 -13.80 -5.23 -4.37
C THR A 479 -14.26 -5.23 -2.90
N VAL A 480 -13.44 -5.76 -1.98
CA VAL A 480 -13.77 -5.78 -0.55
C VAL A 480 -13.76 -4.37 0.06
N VAL A 481 -12.83 -3.48 -0.31
CA VAL A 481 -12.79 -2.08 0.16
C VAL A 481 -14.02 -1.30 -0.33
N ALA A 482 -14.40 -1.44 -1.60
CA ALA A 482 -15.56 -0.80 -2.20
C ALA A 482 -16.87 -1.28 -1.54
N PHE A 483 -17.04 -2.60 -1.42
CA PHE A 483 -18.19 -3.20 -0.75
C PHE A 483 -18.26 -2.78 0.73
N GLY A 484 -17.14 -2.82 1.45
CA GLY A 484 -17.06 -2.38 2.85
C GLY A 484 -17.43 -0.92 3.06
N LEU A 485 -17.01 -0.01 2.16
CA LEU A 485 -17.44 1.39 2.20
C LEU A 485 -18.94 1.55 1.91
N LEU A 486 -19.51 0.77 0.98
CA LEU A 486 -20.95 0.75 0.73
C LEU A 486 -21.72 0.25 1.98
N CYS A 487 -21.26 -0.81 2.65
CA CYS A 487 -21.81 -1.24 3.93
C CYS A 487 -21.76 -0.13 4.99
N LEU A 488 -20.60 0.54 5.16
CA LEU A 488 -20.49 1.67 6.10
C LEU A 488 -21.44 2.82 5.74
N ARG A 489 -21.65 3.11 4.45
CA ARG A 489 -22.56 4.16 3.96
C ARG A 489 -24.04 3.82 4.16
N PHE A 490 -24.44 2.56 4.05
CA PHE A 490 -25.85 2.13 4.10
C PHE A 490 -26.32 1.58 5.45
N THR A 491 -25.45 1.07 6.33
CA THR A 491 -25.87 0.59 7.66
C THR A 491 -26.23 1.76 8.59
N PRO A 492 -27.51 1.92 9.03
CA PRO A 492 -27.96 3.12 9.74
C PRO A 492 -27.18 3.37 11.05
N ASN A 493 -26.91 2.30 11.80
CA ASN A 493 -26.24 2.36 13.10
C ASN A 493 -24.84 3.01 13.05
N VAL A 494 -24.17 2.99 11.89
CA VAL A 494 -22.79 3.50 11.73
C VAL A 494 -22.72 5.02 11.76
N HIS A 495 -23.76 5.70 11.27
CA HIS A 495 -23.79 7.16 11.06
C HIS A 495 -22.61 7.68 10.21
N TRP A 496 -22.18 6.91 9.21
CA TRP A 496 -20.93 7.17 8.48
C TRP A 496 -20.87 8.54 7.80
N ALA A 497 -22.00 9.09 7.36
CA ALA A 497 -22.06 10.44 6.79
C ALA A 497 -21.61 11.55 7.77
N GLN A 498 -21.79 11.36 9.07
CA GLN A 498 -21.29 12.27 10.13
C GLN A 498 -19.82 12.01 10.47
N LYS A 499 -19.33 10.78 10.24
CA LYS A 499 -17.95 10.35 10.53
C LYS A 499 -16.96 10.69 9.42
N SER A 500 -17.42 10.65 8.17
CA SER A 500 -16.69 10.80 6.92
C SER A 500 -15.96 12.15 6.79
N SER A 501 -14.69 12.10 6.36
CA SER A 501 -13.92 13.28 5.94
C SER A 501 -14.49 13.99 4.70
N LEU A 502 -15.16 13.24 3.82
CA LEU A 502 -15.83 13.74 2.62
C LEU A 502 -17.26 14.16 2.95
N LYS A 503 -17.57 15.45 2.69
CA LYS A 503 -18.89 16.07 2.96
C LYS A 503 -20.00 15.66 1.99
N TYR A 504 -19.65 15.06 0.84
CA TYR A 504 -20.61 14.72 -0.22
C TYR A 504 -20.85 13.20 -0.26
N PRO A 505 -21.90 12.68 0.42
CA PRO A 505 -22.12 11.24 0.53
C PRO A 505 -22.43 10.56 -0.81
N LEU A 506 -23.11 11.27 -1.73
CA LEU A 506 -23.43 10.76 -3.07
C LEU A 506 -22.16 10.43 -3.87
N LEU A 507 -21.16 11.32 -3.84
CA LEU A 507 -19.89 11.13 -4.55
C LEU A 507 -19.13 9.89 -4.04
N SER A 508 -19.16 9.68 -2.73
CA SER A 508 -18.58 8.49 -2.08
C SER A 508 -19.25 7.19 -2.55
N ILE A 509 -20.59 7.16 -2.56
CA ILE A 509 -21.37 6.00 -2.98
C ILE A 509 -21.16 5.70 -4.48
N ILE A 510 -21.19 6.73 -5.34
CA ILE A 510 -20.94 6.56 -6.78
C ILE A 510 -19.51 6.06 -7.03
N ALA A 511 -18.51 6.62 -6.34
CA ALA A 511 -17.12 6.19 -6.46
C ALA A 511 -16.94 4.73 -6.01
N ALA A 512 -17.55 4.33 -4.90
CA ALA A 512 -17.51 2.94 -4.44
C ALA A 512 -18.25 1.98 -5.39
N LEU A 513 -19.40 2.38 -5.96
CA LEU A 513 -20.12 1.57 -6.96
C LEU A 513 -19.31 1.37 -8.24
N ILE A 514 -18.68 2.44 -8.77
CA ILE A 514 -17.79 2.35 -9.94
C ILE A 514 -16.62 1.41 -9.65
N LEU A 515 -15.95 1.59 -8.50
CA LEU A 515 -14.82 0.74 -8.09
C LEU A 515 -15.24 -0.73 -7.97
N LEU A 516 -16.42 -1.00 -7.40
CA LEU A 516 -16.96 -2.34 -7.22
C LEU A 516 -17.29 -3.01 -8.57
N ILE A 517 -18.12 -2.36 -9.40
CA ILE A 517 -18.60 -2.91 -10.68
C ILE A 517 -17.44 -3.21 -11.62
N VAL A 518 -16.46 -2.30 -11.71
CA VAL A 518 -15.31 -2.44 -12.62
C VAL A 518 -14.35 -3.56 -12.19
N ASN A 519 -14.21 -3.85 -10.89
CA ASN A 519 -13.36 -4.95 -10.41
C ASN A 519 -14.09 -6.31 -10.36
N ILE A 520 -15.42 -6.33 -10.18
CA ILE A 520 -16.22 -7.57 -10.24
C ILE A 520 -16.15 -8.22 -11.64
N PHE A 521 -16.18 -7.44 -12.72
CA PHE A 521 -16.14 -7.97 -14.08
C PHE A 521 -14.92 -8.91 -14.32
N PRO A 522 -13.66 -8.47 -14.18
CA PRO A 522 -12.52 -9.37 -14.36
C PRO A 522 -12.43 -10.43 -13.25
N LEU A 523 -12.83 -10.13 -12.01
CA LEU A 523 -12.79 -11.08 -10.89
C LEU A 523 -13.61 -12.35 -11.18
N ILE A 524 -14.76 -12.22 -11.85
CA ILE A 524 -15.59 -13.36 -12.28
C ILE A 524 -15.12 -13.92 -13.62
N PHE A 525 -14.99 -13.08 -14.65
CA PHE A 525 -14.83 -13.58 -16.03
C PHE A 525 -13.42 -14.11 -16.37
N LEU A 526 -12.42 -13.89 -15.50
CA LEU A 526 -11.13 -14.60 -15.56
C LEU A 526 -11.22 -16.11 -15.24
N TRP A 527 -12.39 -16.61 -14.81
CA TRP A 527 -12.65 -18.03 -14.56
C TRP A 527 -13.48 -18.73 -15.65
N VAL A 528 -13.95 -17.99 -16.65
CA VAL A 528 -14.62 -18.56 -17.82
C VAL A 528 -13.55 -18.93 -18.85
N PRO A 529 -13.32 -20.21 -19.19
CA PRO A 529 -12.36 -20.58 -20.22
C PRO A 529 -12.82 -20.12 -21.61
N ASP A 530 -11.90 -19.66 -22.45
CA ASP A 530 -12.09 -19.61 -23.91
C ASP A 530 -11.31 -20.78 -24.55
N PRO A 531 -11.98 -21.82 -25.09
CA PRO A 531 -11.32 -22.95 -25.74
C PRO A 531 -10.41 -22.57 -26.92
N SER A 532 -10.62 -21.38 -27.51
CA SER A 532 -9.81 -20.84 -28.60
C SER A 532 -8.45 -20.32 -28.11
N PHE A 533 -8.31 -20.03 -26.81
CA PHE A 533 -7.13 -19.41 -26.20
C PHE A 533 -6.75 -20.09 -24.87
N PRO A 534 -6.28 -21.34 -24.87
CA PRO A 534 -5.99 -22.11 -23.65
C PRO A 534 -4.76 -21.63 -22.85
N LYS A 535 -4.06 -20.58 -23.29
CA LYS A 535 -2.84 -20.06 -22.68
C LYS A 535 -2.97 -18.56 -22.42
N ALA A 536 -2.42 -18.09 -21.30
CA ALA A 536 -2.44 -16.69 -20.92
C ALA A 536 -1.66 -15.82 -21.91
N THR A 537 -2.11 -14.60 -22.14
CA THR A 537 -1.59 -13.72 -23.20
C THR A 537 -0.16 -13.26 -22.90
N HIS A 538 0.67 -13.11 -23.95
CA HIS A 538 2.10 -12.77 -23.86
C HIS A 538 3.00 -13.78 -23.09
N THR A 539 2.53 -15.00 -22.79
CA THR A 539 3.31 -16.01 -22.04
C THR A 539 4.10 -17.01 -22.90
N GLY A 540 4.11 -16.85 -24.23
CA GLY A 540 4.78 -17.80 -25.15
C GLY A 540 4.21 -19.22 -25.11
N GLY A 541 2.97 -19.38 -24.63
CA GLY A 541 2.32 -20.69 -24.45
C GLY A 541 2.76 -21.47 -23.20
N ALA A 542 3.69 -20.96 -22.40
CA ALA A 542 4.23 -21.65 -21.22
C ALA A 542 3.33 -21.57 -19.97
N VAL A 543 2.27 -20.76 -19.97
CA VAL A 543 1.40 -20.54 -18.81
C VAL A 543 -0.07 -20.69 -19.23
N ASP A 544 -0.81 -21.53 -18.52
CA ASP A 544 -2.24 -21.73 -18.76
C ASP A 544 -3.09 -20.52 -18.32
N TRP A 545 -4.22 -20.32 -19.00
CA TRP A 545 -5.12 -19.18 -18.83
C TRP A 545 -5.60 -18.92 -17.38
N PHE A 546 -5.60 -19.96 -16.54
CA PHE A 546 -6.03 -19.94 -15.13
C PHE A 546 -4.90 -19.78 -14.10
N ALA A 547 -3.64 -19.97 -14.49
CA ALA A 547 -2.57 -20.28 -13.54
C ALA A 547 -2.23 -19.14 -12.56
N GLY A 548 -2.26 -17.88 -13.01
CA GLY A 548 -1.93 -16.71 -12.18
C GLY A 548 -2.99 -16.42 -11.12
N GLN A 549 -4.26 -16.48 -11.48
CA GLN A 549 -5.39 -16.32 -10.57
C GLN A 549 -5.58 -17.55 -9.66
N THR A 550 -5.23 -18.76 -10.10
CA THR A 550 -5.15 -19.93 -9.20
C THR A 550 -4.07 -19.75 -8.14
N PHE A 551 -2.86 -19.29 -8.50
CA PHE A 551 -1.82 -18.98 -7.50
C PHE A 551 -2.26 -17.90 -6.52
N ALA A 552 -3.00 -16.88 -6.99
CA ALA A 552 -3.60 -15.86 -6.13
C ALA A 552 -4.63 -16.44 -5.14
N LEU A 553 -5.53 -17.34 -5.59
CA LEU A 553 -6.47 -18.05 -4.71
C LEU A 553 -5.77 -19.00 -3.73
N CYS A 554 -4.70 -19.70 -4.15
CA CYS A 554 -3.90 -20.53 -3.24
C CYS A 554 -3.26 -19.69 -2.12
N LEU A 555 -2.85 -18.45 -2.40
CA LEU A 555 -2.33 -17.53 -1.39
C LEU A 555 -3.42 -16.96 -0.47
N LEU A 556 -4.64 -16.75 -0.95
CA LEU A 556 -5.81 -16.46 -0.11
C LEU A 556 -6.11 -17.63 0.86
N ALA A 557 -6.15 -18.86 0.34
CA ALA A 557 -6.37 -20.06 1.14
C ALA A 557 -5.23 -20.29 2.16
N PHE A 558 -3.98 -20.02 1.78
CA PHE A 558 -2.83 -20.06 2.69
C PHE A 558 -2.93 -19.01 3.80
N ALA A 559 -3.35 -17.77 3.49
CA ALA A 559 -3.54 -16.73 4.50
C ALA A 559 -4.67 -17.08 5.50
N PHE A 560 -5.74 -17.74 5.02
CA PHE A 560 -6.79 -18.28 5.89
C PHE A 560 -6.28 -19.44 6.77
N LEU A 561 -5.54 -20.39 6.20
CA LEU A 561 -4.92 -21.49 6.96
C LEU A 561 -3.92 -20.96 8.01
N TYR A 562 -3.14 -19.93 7.65
CA TYR A 562 -2.25 -19.23 8.58
C TYR A 562 -3.03 -18.62 9.76
N TRP A 563 -4.17 -17.97 9.48
CA TRP A 563 -5.06 -17.46 10.54
C TRP A 563 -5.60 -18.57 11.46
N VAL A 564 -6.05 -19.70 10.90
CA VAL A 564 -6.51 -20.85 11.70
C VAL A 564 -5.39 -21.37 12.61
N ILE A 565 -4.18 -21.57 12.07
CA ILE A 565 -3.01 -22.03 12.83
C ILE A 565 -2.63 -21.00 13.90
N PHE A 566 -2.59 -19.70 13.58
CA PHE A 566 -2.29 -18.61 14.50
C PHE A 566 -3.28 -18.56 15.67
N ARG A 567 -4.58 -18.68 15.39
CA ARG A 567 -5.64 -18.77 16.42
C ARG A 567 -5.51 -20.02 17.29
N ALA A 568 -5.16 -21.17 16.70
CA ALA A 568 -4.92 -22.41 17.45
C ALA A 568 -3.70 -22.29 18.37
N VAL A 569 -2.56 -21.78 17.87
CA VAL A 569 -1.34 -21.54 18.64
C VAL A 569 -1.60 -20.57 19.80
N ILE A 570 -2.31 -19.46 19.57
CA ILE A 570 -2.69 -18.52 20.63
C ILE A 570 -3.58 -19.20 21.67
N SER A 571 -4.59 -19.98 21.27
CA SER A 571 -5.49 -20.66 22.21
C SER A 571 -4.76 -21.73 23.04
N VAL A 572 -3.90 -22.55 22.43
CA VAL A 572 -3.09 -23.56 23.13
C VAL A 572 -2.11 -22.89 24.10
N ARG A 573 -1.41 -21.84 23.66
CA ARG A 573 -0.48 -21.10 24.53
C ARG A 573 -1.20 -20.42 25.70
N SER A 574 -2.36 -19.82 25.43
CA SER A 574 -3.19 -19.16 26.43
C SER A 574 -3.66 -20.13 27.52
N ARG A 575 -4.19 -21.31 27.11
CA ARG A 575 -4.58 -22.39 28.03
C ARG A 575 -3.40 -22.96 28.83
N ARG A 576 -2.19 -22.99 28.27
CA ARG A 576 -0.98 -23.51 28.94
C ARG A 576 -0.36 -22.53 29.94
N GLU A 577 -0.26 -21.24 29.62
CA GLU A 577 0.39 -20.24 30.49
C GLU A 577 -0.59 -19.54 31.46
N GLY A 578 -1.90 -19.64 31.19
CA GLY A 578 -2.94 -18.86 31.86
C GLY A 578 -2.93 -17.39 31.45
N LYS A 579 -2.50 -17.08 30.21
CA LYS A 579 -2.23 -15.72 29.73
C LYS A 579 -2.95 -15.38 28.43
N VAL A 580 -3.24 -14.11 28.21
CA VAL A 580 -3.78 -13.56 26.97
C VAL A 580 -2.70 -12.74 26.25
N LEU A 581 -2.70 -12.78 24.92
CA LEU A 581 -1.83 -11.92 24.09
C LEU A 581 -2.49 -10.56 23.92
N HIS A 582 -1.87 -9.53 24.49
CA HIS A 582 -2.25 -8.14 24.27
C HIS A 582 -1.39 -7.54 23.16
N VAL A 583 -2.05 -7.10 22.09
CA VAL A 583 -1.46 -6.32 21.00
C VAL A 583 -1.93 -4.88 21.16
N ARG A 584 -1.12 -4.04 21.84
CA ARG A 584 -1.49 -2.65 22.12
C ARG A 584 -0.66 -1.69 21.29
N ARG A 585 -1.31 -0.64 20.77
CA ARG A 585 -0.67 0.49 20.10
C ARG A 585 -1.14 1.77 20.78
N LYS A 586 -0.31 2.39 21.62
CA LYS A 586 -0.58 3.69 22.27
C LYS A 586 0.08 4.82 21.46
N PRO A 587 -0.66 5.55 20.63
CA PRO A 587 -0.18 6.81 20.06
C PRO A 587 -0.09 7.89 21.16
N ILE A 588 1.04 8.60 21.22
CA ILE A 588 1.28 9.69 22.18
C ILE A 588 1.24 11.04 21.45
N PHE A 589 0.48 11.98 21.99
CA PHE A 589 0.20 13.28 21.37
C PHE A 589 0.67 14.43 22.24
N LYS A 590 1.50 15.29 21.66
CA LYS A 590 1.83 16.60 22.23
C LYS A 590 0.81 17.64 21.77
N HIS A 591 0.45 18.55 22.66
CA HIS A 591 -0.22 19.79 22.28
C HIS A 591 0.81 20.81 21.79
N ASP A 592 0.64 21.30 20.56
CA ASP A 592 1.41 22.40 19.99
C ASP A 592 0.53 23.67 19.93
N ALA A 593 1.12 24.83 19.59
CA ALA A 593 0.40 26.08 19.35
C ALA A 593 -0.61 26.00 18.17
N ARG A 594 -0.63 24.87 17.45
CA ARG A 594 -1.57 24.56 16.36
C ARG A 594 -2.52 23.40 16.67
N GLY A 595 -2.45 22.84 17.88
CA GLY A 595 -3.28 21.72 18.35
C GLY A 595 -2.53 20.39 18.47
N LEU A 596 -3.28 19.30 18.54
CA LEU A 596 -2.74 17.97 18.84
C LEU A 596 -1.95 17.34 17.66
N THR A 597 -0.70 17.01 17.95
CA THR A 597 0.26 16.35 17.06
C THR A 597 0.77 15.08 17.72
N GLN A 598 0.65 13.93 17.05
CA GLN A 598 1.29 12.70 17.52
C GLN A 598 2.81 12.84 17.39
N VAL A 599 3.58 12.49 18.43
CA VAL A 599 5.05 12.58 18.43
C VAL A 599 5.70 11.20 18.33
N MET A 600 5.00 10.17 18.83
CA MET A 600 5.49 8.79 18.85
C MET A 600 4.33 7.79 18.99
N GLU A 601 4.68 6.51 18.93
CA GLU A 601 3.76 5.39 19.17
C GLU A 601 4.50 4.33 19.98
N ILE A 602 3.95 3.94 21.13
CA ILE A 602 4.40 2.76 21.87
C ILE A 602 3.60 1.57 21.34
N VAL A 603 4.29 0.52 20.90
CA VAL A 603 3.68 -0.75 20.50
C VAL A 603 4.13 -1.81 21.49
N SER A 604 3.19 -2.59 22.05
CA SER A 604 3.51 -3.68 22.96
C SER A 604 2.84 -5.00 22.54
N LEU A 605 3.60 -6.09 22.70
CA LEU A 605 3.19 -7.46 22.41
C LEU A 605 3.38 -8.32 23.67
N GLU A 606 2.50 -8.10 24.64
CA GLU A 606 2.62 -8.60 26.01
C GLU A 606 1.73 -9.82 26.26
N TRP A 607 2.27 -10.88 26.87
CA TRP A 607 1.47 -12.01 27.38
C TRP A 607 1.17 -11.79 28.87
N LYS A 608 -0.08 -11.45 29.24
CA LYS A 608 -0.47 -11.13 30.63
C LYS A 608 -1.48 -12.13 31.17
N ARG A 609 -1.48 -12.36 32.49
CA ARG A 609 -2.57 -13.09 33.16
C ARG A 609 -3.68 -12.10 33.47
N GLU A 610 -4.87 -12.31 32.92
CA GLU A 610 -6.06 -11.54 33.30
C GLU A 610 -6.69 -12.19 34.53
N VAL A 611 -6.82 -11.44 35.62
CA VAL A 611 -7.48 -11.91 36.85
C VAL A 611 -8.92 -11.43 36.82
N GLY A 612 -9.88 -12.35 36.77
CA GLY A 612 -11.31 -12.07 36.92
C GLY A 612 -12.14 -11.90 35.65
N MET A 613 -11.53 -11.67 34.47
CA MET A 613 -12.27 -11.65 33.20
C MET A 613 -12.48 -13.06 32.63
N ARG A 614 -13.63 -13.29 32.00
CA ARG A 614 -13.85 -14.46 31.13
C ARG A 614 -13.19 -14.24 29.78
N LEU A 615 -12.80 -15.33 29.12
CA LEU A 615 -12.20 -15.36 27.77
C LEU A 615 -13.08 -14.69 26.68
N ASP A 616 -14.33 -14.39 27.01
CA ASP A 616 -15.35 -13.80 26.14
C ASP A 616 -15.32 -12.26 26.13
N GLU A 617 -14.63 -11.64 27.11
CA GLU A 617 -14.76 -10.21 27.45
C GLU A 617 -13.53 -9.35 27.12
N VAL A 618 -12.83 -9.66 26.04
CA VAL A 618 -11.89 -8.71 25.41
C VAL A 618 -12.70 -7.51 24.90
N VAL A 619 -12.63 -6.38 25.65
CA VAL A 619 -13.27 -5.12 25.26
C VAL A 619 -12.56 -4.55 24.03
N ASP A 620 -13.34 -4.40 22.96
CA ASP A 620 -12.86 -4.08 21.60
C ASP A 620 -13.20 -2.62 21.26
N ASP A 621 -12.25 -1.71 21.50
CA ASP A 621 -12.43 -0.28 21.26
C ASP A 621 -11.87 0.17 19.90
N GLU A 622 -12.55 1.11 19.24
CA GLU A 622 -12.40 1.36 17.78
C GLU A 622 -11.02 1.82 17.25
N GLY A 623 -10.02 1.98 18.11
CA GLY A 623 -8.62 2.26 17.75
C GLY A 623 -7.68 1.04 17.74
N GLY A 624 -8.14 -0.12 18.23
CA GLY A 624 -7.34 -1.33 18.48
C GLY A 624 -7.53 -1.86 19.91
N PHE A 625 -6.98 -3.03 20.22
CA PHE A 625 -7.22 -3.70 21.50
C PHE A 625 -6.79 -2.86 22.71
N VAL A 626 -7.77 -2.42 23.51
CA VAL A 626 -7.57 -1.72 24.78
C VAL A 626 -8.45 -2.36 25.84
N GLY A 627 -7.83 -3.18 26.70
CA GLY A 627 -8.47 -3.63 27.93
C GLY A 627 -8.57 -2.45 28.91
N SER A 628 -9.79 -2.11 29.33
CA SER A 628 -10.04 -1.17 30.42
C SER A 628 -9.93 -1.89 31.76
N SER A 629 -8.92 -1.58 32.57
CA SER A 629 -8.73 -2.15 33.90
C SER A 629 -9.71 -1.53 34.92
N THR A 630 -10.98 -1.94 34.86
CA THR A 630 -11.99 -1.55 35.86
C THR A 630 -11.82 -2.36 37.15
N VAL A 631 -10.83 -1.98 37.97
CA VAL A 631 -10.84 -2.33 39.39
C VAL A 631 -11.92 -1.48 40.05
N SER A 632 -12.96 -2.11 40.59
CA SER A 632 -14.04 -1.40 41.29
C SER A 632 -13.60 -0.96 42.68
N MET A 633 -13.15 0.29 42.82
CA MET A 633 -12.90 0.88 44.14
C MET A 633 -14.21 0.94 44.96
N PRO A 634 -14.18 0.63 46.27
CA PRO A 634 -15.34 0.74 47.14
C PRO A 634 -15.94 2.15 47.15
N ALA A 635 -17.25 2.25 47.39
CA ALA A 635 -17.98 3.51 47.21
C ALA A 635 -17.60 4.65 48.16
N TRP A 636 -16.82 4.40 49.22
CA TRP A 636 -16.53 5.33 50.31
C TRP A 636 -15.34 6.28 50.07
N GLU A 637 -14.44 5.97 49.14
CA GLU A 637 -13.27 6.84 48.84
C GLU A 637 -13.64 8.10 48.01
N ARG A 638 -14.87 8.20 47.48
CA ARG A 638 -15.29 9.27 46.55
C ARG A 638 -15.71 10.59 47.20
N ALA A 639 -15.32 10.85 48.45
CA ALA A 639 -15.87 11.96 49.24
C ALA A 639 -14.91 13.15 49.47
N SER A 640 -13.63 13.06 49.09
CA SER A 640 -12.57 13.95 49.61
C SER A 640 -11.82 14.82 48.60
N GLU A 641 -12.15 14.81 47.30
CA GLU A 641 -11.49 15.68 46.30
C GLU A 641 -12.48 16.57 45.54
N VAL A 642 -12.65 17.80 46.04
CA VAL A 642 -13.24 18.93 45.31
C VAL A 642 -12.28 20.11 45.41
N GLY A 643 -11.16 20.03 44.69
CA GLY A 643 -10.01 20.93 44.83
C GLY A 643 -9.37 21.31 43.49
N LYS A 644 -9.67 22.53 43.03
CA LYS A 644 -9.11 23.25 41.86
C LYS A 644 -7.74 22.74 41.35
N GLY A 645 -7.75 22.04 40.22
CA GLY A 645 -6.57 21.72 39.40
C GLY A 645 -6.86 21.89 37.91
N ALA A 646 -5.83 22.03 37.07
CA ALA A 646 -6.00 22.04 35.62
C ALA A 646 -6.13 20.60 35.11
N ALA A 647 -7.29 20.25 34.53
CA ALA A 647 -7.60 18.88 34.14
C ALA A 647 -6.59 18.30 33.15
N SER A 648 -6.09 17.10 33.47
CA SER A 648 -5.13 16.37 32.67
C SER A 648 -5.81 15.63 31.51
N VAL A 649 -5.02 15.27 30.48
CA VAL A 649 -5.51 14.43 29.38
C VAL A 649 -5.87 13.01 29.86
N HIS A 650 -5.41 12.59 31.05
CA HIS A 650 -5.71 11.29 31.63
C HIS A 650 -7.10 11.18 32.29
N GLU A 651 -7.71 12.28 32.75
CA GLU A 651 -8.99 12.23 33.49
C GLU A 651 -10.23 12.03 32.60
N ILE A 652 -10.11 12.27 31.29
CA ILE A 652 -11.23 12.23 30.31
C ILE A 652 -11.71 10.77 30.04
N GLY A 653 -11.11 9.77 30.68
CA GLY A 653 -11.26 8.34 30.36
C GLY A 653 -12.40 7.55 31.03
N GLN A 654 -13.23 8.13 31.89
CA GLN A 654 -14.21 7.37 32.70
C GLN A 654 -15.69 7.68 32.41
N GLN A 655 -16.37 6.87 31.60
CA GLN A 655 -17.66 6.21 31.97
C GLN A 655 -18.31 5.30 30.90
N ARG A 656 -19.13 4.36 31.40
CA ARG A 656 -20.26 3.64 30.77
C ARG A 656 -20.10 3.11 29.33
N THR A 657 -19.72 1.84 29.23
CA THR A 657 -19.84 1.02 28.01
C THR A 657 -21.31 0.69 27.67
N VAL A 658 -21.72 0.99 26.43
CA VAL A 658 -22.95 0.45 25.81
C VAL A 658 -22.53 -0.54 24.72
N ARG A 659 -22.81 -1.84 24.91
CA ARG A 659 -22.54 -2.87 23.89
C ARG A 659 -23.33 -2.56 22.61
N ARG A 660 -22.65 -2.45 21.47
CA ARG A 660 -23.24 -2.40 20.11
C ARG A 660 -22.58 -3.44 19.21
N LYS A 661 -23.37 -4.11 18.35
CA LYS A 661 -22.89 -5.15 17.42
C LYS A 661 -22.15 -4.51 16.22
N PRO A 662 -21.19 -5.22 15.58
CA PRO A 662 -20.44 -4.71 14.43
C PRO A 662 -21.19 -4.89 13.09
N VAL A 663 -21.00 -3.92 12.19
CA VAL A 663 -21.64 -3.73 10.88
C VAL A 663 -21.83 -5.02 10.07
N MET A 664 -20.74 -5.73 9.74
CA MET A 664 -20.81 -6.93 8.91
C MET A 664 -21.43 -8.15 9.60
N SER A 665 -21.62 -8.13 10.92
CA SER A 665 -22.37 -9.20 11.62
C SER A 665 -23.89 -9.07 11.46
N GLU A 666 -24.40 -7.88 11.16
CA GLU A 666 -25.84 -7.69 10.85
C GLU A 666 -26.20 -8.25 9.46
N LEU A 667 -25.22 -8.39 8.55
CA LEU A 667 -25.39 -8.98 7.20
C LEU A 667 -25.20 -10.50 7.14
N LEU A 668 -24.54 -11.10 8.13
CA LEU A 668 -24.30 -12.55 8.22
C LEU A 668 -25.16 -13.23 9.29
N GLY A 669 -25.64 -12.49 10.29
CA GLY A 669 -26.53 -12.97 11.35
C GLY A 669 -28.02 -12.95 10.99
N SER A 670 -28.35 -13.01 9.69
CA SER A 670 -29.71 -13.13 9.16
C SER A 670 -29.98 -14.50 8.51
N VAL A 671 -29.08 -15.46 8.72
CA VAL A 671 -29.17 -16.85 8.27
C VAL A 671 -28.79 -17.79 9.44
N GLU A 672 -29.61 -17.73 10.50
CA GLU A 672 -29.76 -18.75 11.55
C GLU A 672 -31.26 -19.04 11.73
#